data_AF-A0A5D3D3E7-F1
#
_entry.id   AF-A0A5D3D3E7-F1
#
_cell.length_a   1.000
_cell.length_b   1.000
_cell.length_c   1.000
_cell.angle_alpha   90.00
_cell.angle_beta   90.00
_cell.angle_gamma   90.00
#
_symmetry.space_group_name_H-M   'P 1'
#
loop_
_entity.id
_entity.type
_entity.pdbx_description
1 polymer ?
#
loop_
_entity_poly.entity_id
_entity_poly.type
_entity_poly.pdbx_seq_one_letter_code
_entity_poly.pdbx_strand_id
1 'polypeptide(L)'
;MQRDGFYPDNFTFPFLLKVCTGNVWLPVVERVHAQIEKFGFMSDVFVPNSLIDSYSKCGSRGISAAKKLFVSMGARRDVVSWNSMISGLAKGGLYEEARKVFDEMPKRDGISWNTMLDGYVKVGKMDDAFKLFDEMPERNVVSWSTMVLGYCKAGGMEMARMLFDKMPVKNLVSWTIIVSGFAEKGLAREAIDLFDQMEKACLKLDNGTIISILDACAESGLLGLGEKIHASIKNNNFKCTTEISNALVDMYAKCGRLNIAYDVFSDIKNKDVVSWNAMLQGLAMHGHGMKALELFKKMKEEGFSPNRVTMIGVLCACTHAGLIDDGIRYFSTMERDYGLVPEVEHYGCMVDLLGRKGRLEEAIRLIRNMPMTPNAIIWGTLLGACRMHNAVELAREVLDHLVELEPSDSGNLSMLSNIYAAAGDWNCVANTRLRMRSIGTKKPSGASSIEVDNEVLMERHSQADIHDCTIKLRVNPKKQRDKVCIGCGAGFGGDRPTAALKLLQRVKNLNYLVLECLAERTLADHYQVMLSGGDGYDSRIAEWMKLLLPLSMKRNICIITNMGAMDPLAAQQKVIEVAGSLGLNVSVAVAYEGSVKESGISTYMGGAPIVECLEKYHPNVIITSRVADAALFLAPMVYELGWNWDDFPLLAQGILAGHLLECGCQLTGGYFMHPGDKYRSMSFQQLLNISLPYAEVECDGKLTVAKPEESGGLLNFSTCAEQLLYEIGDPSAYITPDLVVDFSNVSFCSISSSRVVCSGAKPSIQGVPEKLLQLAPKDCGWKGWGEISYGGRECVLRAKAAEYLVRSWMEELLIGINEHIVSYTIGLDSLKASSNSSNCIEDIRLRMDGLFEQKEHALLFVKEFTALYTNGPAGGGGISQMVPQQSKRNKIAKDPSLCHGREESRAPPQTLNNTFYYDSMQPPKSLKEPIPPSRQSHNLKRKIKVLLSPTKNTALRS
;
A
#
# COMPACT_ATOMS: atom_id res chain seq x y z
N MET A 1 -45.93 2.13 48.74
CA MET A 1 -45.28 2.16 50.07
C MET A 1 -45.93 3.20 50.98
N GLN A 2 -45.59 4.50 50.91
CA GLN A 2 -46.15 5.51 51.83
C GLN A 2 -47.69 5.66 51.74
N ARG A 3 -48.24 5.61 50.51
CA ARG A 3 -49.70 5.62 50.28
C ARG A 3 -50.42 4.41 50.87
N ASP A 4 -49.72 3.29 51.00
CA ASP A 4 -50.25 2.01 51.45
C ASP A 4 -49.83 1.68 52.90
N GLY A 5 -49.29 2.66 53.64
CA GLY A 5 -48.97 2.53 55.06
C GLY A 5 -47.62 1.87 55.41
N PHE A 6 -46.77 1.57 54.43
CA PHE A 6 -45.46 0.94 54.67
C PHE A 6 -44.36 1.99 54.91
N TYR A 7 -43.58 1.80 55.98
CA TYR A 7 -42.42 2.62 56.31
C TYR A 7 -41.14 2.08 55.67
N PRO A 8 -40.27 2.94 55.10
CA PRO A 8 -39.00 2.53 54.55
C PRO A 8 -38.03 2.12 55.67
N ASP A 9 -37.20 1.11 55.39
CA ASP A 9 -36.13 0.62 56.27
C ASP A 9 -34.74 0.95 55.69
N ASN A 10 -33.68 0.50 56.38
CA ASN A 10 -32.29 0.70 55.99
C ASN A 10 -31.88 -0.06 54.70
N PHE A 11 -32.72 -0.97 54.18
CA PHE A 11 -32.51 -1.64 52.89
C PHE A 11 -33.29 -0.98 51.74
N THR A 12 -34.44 -0.39 52.03
CA THR A 12 -35.33 0.26 51.05
C THR A 12 -34.60 1.37 50.29
N PHE A 13 -33.85 2.21 51.00
CA PHE A 13 -33.16 3.36 50.42
C PHE A 13 -31.98 2.98 49.49
N PRO A 14 -31.06 2.08 49.87
CA PRO A 14 -30.01 1.59 48.96
C PRO A 14 -30.52 1.04 47.62
N PHE A 15 -31.61 0.28 47.61
CA PHE A 15 -32.20 -0.22 46.36
C PHE A 15 -32.76 0.90 45.48
N LEU A 16 -33.41 1.90 46.10
CA LEU A 16 -33.90 3.11 45.43
C LEU A 16 -32.75 3.95 44.85
N LEU A 17 -31.65 4.09 45.59
CA LEU A 17 -30.48 4.84 45.15
C LEU A 17 -29.71 4.14 44.03
N LYS A 18 -29.72 2.81 43.99
CA LYS A 18 -29.05 2.02 42.95
C LYS A 18 -29.61 2.27 41.54
N VAL A 19 -30.89 2.64 41.42
CA VAL A 19 -31.52 2.97 40.13
C VAL A 19 -31.38 4.45 39.74
N CYS A 20 -30.96 5.32 40.67
CA CYS A 20 -30.73 6.73 40.39
C CYS A 20 -29.31 6.97 39.84
N THR A 21 -29.18 6.96 38.51
CA THR A 21 -27.89 7.16 37.82
C THR A 21 -27.96 8.25 36.76
N GLY A 22 -27.02 9.19 36.77
CA GLY A 22 -26.94 10.30 35.80
C GLY A 22 -27.47 11.63 36.34
N ASN A 23 -27.11 12.73 35.67
CA ASN A 23 -27.40 14.11 36.13
C ASN A 23 -28.89 14.39 36.36
N VAL A 24 -29.76 13.78 35.55
CA VAL A 24 -31.23 13.98 35.62
C VAL A 24 -31.80 13.53 36.98
N TRP A 25 -31.15 12.58 37.63
CA TRP A 25 -31.62 12.00 38.88
C TRP A 25 -31.12 12.73 40.13
N LEU A 26 -30.21 13.71 40.00
CA LEU A 26 -29.67 14.46 41.13
C LEU A 26 -30.76 15.03 42.07
N PRO A 27 -31.84 15.68 41.56
CA PRO A 27 -32.91 16.18 42.43
C PRO A 27 -33.67 15.07 43.17
N VAL A 28 -33.75 13.88 42.58
CA VAL A 28 -34.39 12.71 43.21
C VAL A 28 -33.50 12.16 44.31
N VAL A 29 -32.18 12.04 44.06
CA VAL A 29 -31.20 11.62 45.08
C VAL A 29 -31.20 12.59 46.27
N GLU A 30 -31.26 13.91 46.03
CA GLU A 30 -31.37 14.92 47.09
C GLU A 30 -32.65 14.78 47.93
N ARG A 31 -33.79 14.49 47.29
CA ARG A 31 -35.06 14.24 47.99
C ARG A 31 -35.01 12.95 48.82
N VAL A 32 -34.39 11.91 48.28
CA VAL A 32 -34.19 10.63 48.98
C VAL A 32 -33.25 10.82 50.18
N HIS A 33 -32.17 11.58 50.02
CA HIS A 33 -31.26 11.95 51.12
C HIS A 33 -31.99 12.69 52.26
N ALA A 34 -32.84 13.67 51.95
CA ALA A 34 -33.64 14.37 52.96
C ALA A 34 -34.62 13.45 53.71
N GLN A 35 -35.19 12.43 53.03
CA GLN A 35 -36.02 11.41 53.69
C GLN A 35 -35.17 10.53 54.62
N ILE A 36 -33.98 10.11 54.19
CA ILE A 36 -33.04 9.32 55.00
C ILE A 36 -32.69 10.07 56.29
N GLU A 37 -32.42 11.38 56.21
CA GLU A 37 -32.19 12.24 57.37
C GLU A 37 -33.42 12.31 58.28
N LYS A 38 -34.62 12.55 57.71
CA LYS A 38 -35.87 12.64 58.46
C LYS A 38 -36.22 11.36 59.23
N PHE A 39 -35.93 10.20 58.66
CA PHE A 39 -36.17 8.91 59.30
C PHE A 39 -35.00 8.42 60.18
N GLY A 40 -33.91 9.18 60.28
CA GLY A 40 -32.80 8.89 61.18
C GLY A 40 -31.84 7.79 60.72
N PHE A 41 -31.82 7.43 59.44
CA PHE A 41 -30.98 6.35 58.91
C PHE A 41 -29.52 6.75 58.62
N MET A 42 -29.13 8.00 58.88
CA MET A 42 -27.75 8.48 58.72
C MET A 42 -26.76 7.89 59.74
N SER A 43 -27.25 7.19 60.76
CA SER A 43 -26.45 6.48 61.76
C SER A 43 -25.96 5.12 61.27
N ASP A 44 -26.70 4.47 60.36
CA ASP A 44 -26.33 3.21 59.74
C ASP A 44 -25.44 3.47 58.53
N VAL A 45 -24.14 3.15 58.65
CA VAL A 45 -23.09 3.46 57.65
C VAL A 45 -23.39 2.88 56.26
N PHE A 46 -24.23 1.84 56.16
CA PHE A 46 -24.64 1.25 54.88
C PHE A 46 -25.43 2.23 53.99
N VAL A 47 -26.28 3.06 54.60
CA VAL A 47 -27.16 4.00 53.87
C VAL A 47 -26.38 5.22 53.32
N PRO A 48 -25.54 5.93 54.11
CA PRO A 48 -24.64 6.96 53.60
C PRO A 48 -23.65 6.45 52.55
N ASN A 49 -23.15 5.21 52.66
CA ASN A 49 -22.27 4.64 51.64
C ASN A 49 -22.97 4.50 50.27
N SER A 50 -24.25 4.10 50.29
CA SER A 50 -25.09 4.01 49.08
C SER A 50 -25.41 5.40 48.51
N LEU A 51 -25.59 6.41 49.38
CA LEU A 51 -25.76 7.80 48.98
C LEU A 51 -24.50 8.37 48.31
N ILE A 52 -23.31 8.12 48.87
CA ILE A 52 -22.03 8.54 48.27
C ILE A 52 -21.88 7.98 46.86
N ASP A 53 -22.15 6.69 46.65
CA ASP A 53 -22.08 6.06 45.33
C ASP A 53 -23.11 6.65 44.35
N SER A 54 -24.37 6.84 44.77
CA SER A 54 -25.43 7.41 43.92
C SER A 54 -25.14 8.87 43.56
N TYR A 55 -24.75 9.71 44.53
CA TYR A 55 -24.33 11.08 44.28
C TYR A 55 -23.14 11.16 43.32
N SER A 56 -22.16 10.27 43.47
CA SER A 56 -20.98 10.23 42.59
C SER A 56 -21.34 9.91 41.13
N LYS A 57 -22.48 9.23 40.89
CA LYS A 57 -23.01 8.93 39.55
C LYS A 57 -23.87 10.07 38.97
N CYS A 58 -24.08 11.17 39.71
CA CYS A 58 -24.85 12.35 39.30
C CYS A 58 -23.96 13.53 38.87
N GLY A 59 -22.80 13.23 38.27
CA GLY A 59 -21.87 14.22 37.72
C GLY A 59 -21.18 15.10 38.77
N SER A 60 -20.59 16.20 38.32
CA SER A 60 -19.71 17.06 39.15
C SER A 60 -20.43 17.67 40.36
N ARG A 61 -21.69 18.08 40.20
CA ARG A 61 -22.52 18.60 41.31
C ARG A 61 -22.84 17.51 42.33
N GLY A 62 -23.15 16.30 41.86
CA GLY A 62 -23.34 15.13 42.71
C GLY A 62 -22.08 14.77 43.50
N ILE A 63 -20.90 14.78 42.87
CA ILE A 63 -19.62 14.53 43.56
C ILE A 63 -19.36 15.55 44.68
N SER A 64 -19.72 16.82 44.48
CA SER A 64 -19.62 17.84 45.55
C SER A 64 -20.53 17.50 46.74
N ALA A 65 -21.75 17.04 46.49
CA ALA A 65 -22.66 16.56 47.54
C ALA A 65 -22.12 15.29 48.23
N ALA A 66 -21.55 14.34 47.47
CA ALA A 66 -20.90 13.15 48.00
C ALA A 66 -19.73 13.50 48.93
N LYS A 67 -18.88 14.47 48.55
CA LYS A 67 -17.77 14.95 49.41
C LYS A 67 -18.29 15.56 50.72
N LYS A 68 -19.33 16.40 50.65
CA LYS A 68 -19.92 17.00 51.87
C LYS A 68 -20.46 15.94 52.82
N LEU A 69 -21.17 14.95 52.27
CA LEU A 69 -21.68 13.81 53.03
C LEU A 69 -20.53 12.98 53.62
N PHE A 70 -19.52 12.66 52.82
CA PHE A 70 -18.34 11.94 53.29
C PHE A 70 -17.66 12.68 54.44
N VAL A 71 -17.48 14.00 54.33
CA VAL A 71 -16.93 14.83 55.40
C VAL A 71 -17.80 14.77 56.67
N SER A 72 -19.12 14.90 56.56
CA SER A 72 -20.04 14.91 57.71
C SER A 72 -20.13 13.57 58.46
N MET A 73 -19.76 12.45 57.83
CA MET A 73 -19.71 11.14 58.49
C MET A 73 -18.64 11.05 59.60
N GLY A 74 -17.58 11.86 59.52
CA GLY A 74 -16.52 11.93 60.55
C GLY A 74 -15.91 10.57 60.91
N ALA A 75 -15.86 10.25 62.20
CA ALA A 75 -15.29 9.00 62.72
C ALA A 75 -16.10 7.74 62.38
N ARG A 76 -17.31 7.86 61.81
CA ARG A 76 -18.18 6.72 61.44
C ARG A 76 -17.84 6.11 60.08
N ARG A 77 -16.88 6.68 59.35
CA ARG A 77 -16.47 6.16 58.04
C ARG A 77 -15.82 4.79 58.17
N ASP A 78 -16.31 3.83 57.42
CA ASP A 78 -15.69 2.52 57.28
C ASP A 78 -14.90 2.43 55.96
N VAL A 79 -14.21 1.30 55.75
CA VAL A 79 -13.43 1.05 54.53
C VAL A 79 -14.28 1.21 53.26
N VAL A 80 -15.58 0.86 53.34
CA VAL A 80 -16.53 1.01 52.23
C VAL A 80 -16.83 2.48 51.95
N SER A 81 -16.99 3.33 52.97
CA SER A 81 -17.16 4.78 52.81
C SER A 81 -16.00 5.40 52.02
N TRP A 82 -14.77 5.05 52.39
CA TRP A 82 -13.55 5.53 51.72
C TRP A 82 -13.49 5.03 50.26
N ASN A 83 -13.72 3.73 50.04
CA ASN A 83 -13.69 3.13 48.71
C ASN A 83 -14.78 3.71 47.78
N SER A 84 -16.00 3.96 48.29
CA SER A 84 -17.07 4.61 47.53
C SER A 84 -16.69 6.03 47.12
N MET A 85 -16.08 6.81 48.01
CA MET A 85 -15.63 8.17 47.71
C MET A 85 -14.50 8.17 46.67
N ILE A 86 -13.51 7.30 46.82
CA ILE A 86 -12.38 7.15 45.87
C ILE A 86 -12.90 6.74 44.48
N SER A 87 -13.77 5.72 44.40
CA SER A 87 -14.37 5.28 43.13
C SER A 87 -15.19 6.38 42.47
N GLY A 88 -15.93 7.15 43.26
CA GLY A 88 -16.72 8.29 42.78
C GLY A 88 -15.86 9.41 42.19
N LEU A 89 -14.77 9.77 42.87
CA LEU A 89 -13.81 10.78 42.38
C LEU A 89 -13.08 10.32 41.13
N ALA A 90 -12.62 9.06 41.10
CA ALA A 90 -11.97 8.47 39.93
C ALA A 90 -12.90 8.44 38.72
N LYS A 91 -14.15 7.97 38.88
CA LYS A 91 -15.17 8.01 37.79
C LYS A 91 -15.54 9.42 37.37
N GLY A 92 -15.44 10.38 38.29
CA GLY A 92 -15.68 11.79 38.06
C GLY A 92 -14.54 12.56 37.39
N GLY A 93 -13.41 11.91 37.08
CA GLY A 93 -12.25 12.57 36.48
C GLY A 93 -11.34 13.30 37.47
N LEU A 94 -11.62 13.25 38.78
CA LEU A 94 -10.91 14.01 39.82
C LEU A 94 -9.85 13.15 40.51
N TYR A 95 -8.90 12.62 39.74
CA TYR A 95 -7.92 11.62 40.18
C TYR A 95 -6.94 12.12 41.24
N GLU A 96 -6.53 13.40 41.18
CA GLU A 96 -5.67 14.00 42.20
C GLU A 96 -6.38 14.09 43.56
N GLU A 97 -7.68 14.36 43.54
CA GLU A 97 -8.48 14.35 44.76
C GLU A 97 -8.74 12.93 45.25
N ALA A 98 -8.97 11.98 44.33
CA ALA A 98 -9.06 10.57 44.66
C ALA A 98 -7.77 10.09 45.35
N ARG A 99 -6.61 10.52 44.86
CA ARG A 99 -5.30 10.21 45.45
C ARG A 99 -5.16 10.79 46.86
N LYS A 100 -5.55 12.05 47.08
CA LYS A 100 -5.56 12.64 48.43
C LYS A 100 -6.43 11.84 49.41
N VAL A 101 -7.66 11.49 49.01
CA VAL A 101 -8.56 10.68 49.84
C VAL A 101 -7.98 9.29 50.08
N PHE A 102 -7.32 8.70 49.09
CA PHE A 102 -6.60 7.44 49.25
C PHE A 102 -5.42 7.55 50.22
N ASP A 103 -4.64 8.64 50.20
CA ASP A 103 -3.50 8.87 51.08
C ASP A 103 -3.92 9.19 52.53
N GLU A 104 -5.10 9.80 52.73
CA GLU A 104 -5.70 10.04 54.05
C GLU A 104 -6.34 8.79 54.69
N MET A 105 -6.60 7.75 53.90
CA MET A 105 -7.27 6.53 54.35
C MET A 105 -6.44 5.79 55.42
N PRO A 106 -6.97 5.60 56.65
CA PRO A 106 -6.20 5.00 57.75
C PRO A 106 -5.80 3.53 57.52
N LYS A 107 -6.70 2.75 56.91
CA LYS A 107 -6.50 1.33 56.59
C LYS A 107 -6.96 1.10 55.17
N ARG A 108 -6.05 0.63 54.31
CA ARG A 108 -6.31 0.31 52.90
C ARG A 108 -6.47 -1.19 52.74
N ASP A 109 -7.42 -1.60 51.91
CA ASP A 109 -7.58 -2.99 51.49
C ASP A 109 -7.31 -3.14 49.98
N GLY A 110 -7.30 -4.37 49.48
CA GLY A 110 -7.05 -4.63 48.06
C GLY A 110 -8.03 -3.89 47.13
N ILE A 111 -9.25 -3.58 47.58
CA ILE A 111 -10.23 -2.82 46.80
C ILE A 111 -9.79 -1.35 46.69
N SER A 112 -9.30 -0.75 47.77
CA SER A 112 -8.76 0.62 47.77
C SER A 112 -7.63 0.77 46.75
N TRP A 113 -6.65 -0.14 46.77
CA TRP A 113 -5.50 -0.12 45.85
C TRP A 113 -5.93 -0.34 44.40
N ASN A 114 -6.75 -1.35 44.13
CA ASN A 114 -7.22 -1.67 42.79
C ASN A 114 -8.07 -0.56 42.17
N THR A 115 -8.88 0.12 42.98
CA THR A 115 -9.72 1.25 42.51
C THR A 115 -8.85 2.43 42.07
N MET A 116 -7.77 2.73 42.80
CA MET A 116 -6.83 3.77 42.39
C MET A 116 -6.00 3.37 41.18
N LEU A 117 -5.54 2.12 41.10
CA LEU A 117 -4.84 1.59 39.93
C LEU A 117 -5.70 1.68 38.66
N ASP A 118 -6.95 1.21 38.71
CA ASP A 118 -7.90 1.31 37.59
C ASP A 118 -8.17 2.78 37.20
N GLY A 119 -8.25 3.67 38.19
CA GLY A 119 -8.34 5.11 37.98
C GLY A 119 -7.18 5.66 37.15
N TYR A 120 -5.92 5.39 37.55
CA TYR A 120 -4.75 5.86 36.81
C TYR A 120 -4.64 5.24 35.42
N VAL A 121 -4.93 3.94 35.28
CA VAL A 121 -4.93 3.22 34.00
C VAL A 121 -5.93 3.83 33.02
N LYS A 122 -7.15 4.15 33.46
CA LYS A 122 -8.19 4.76 32.60
C LYS A 122 -7.81 6.14 32.05
N VAL A 123 -6.94 6.86 32.75
CA VAL A 123 -6.42 8.18 32.34
C VAL A 123 -5.17 8.06 31.48
N GLY A 124 -4.56 6.88 31.41
CA GLY A 124 -3.28 6.66 30.74
C GLY A 124 -2.06 7.13 31.53
N LYS A 125 -2.20 7.46 32.83
CA LYS A 125 -1.07 7.79 33.73
C LYS A 125 -0.34 6.52 34.18
N MET A 126 0.28 5.81 33.23
CA MET A 126 0.89 4.49 33.49
C MET A 126 2.07 4.53 34.46
N ASP A 127 2.85 5.63 34.48
CA ASP A 127 3.98 5.78 35.41
C ASP A 127 3.50 5.85 36.87
N ASP A 128 2.44 6.62 37.13
CA ASP A 128 1.87 6.74 38.47
C ASP A 128 1.14 5.46 38.89
N ALA A 129 0.48 4.79 37.92
CA ALA A 129 -0.08 3.46 38.15
C ALA A 129 0.99 2.44 38.55
N PHE A 130 2.15 2.44 37.86
CA PHE A 130 3.24 1.52 38.16
C PHE A 130 3.87 1.80 39.53
N LYS A 131 4.10 3.07 39.90
CA LYS A 131 4.56 3.44 41.25
C LYS A 131 3.60 2.94 42.32
N LEU A 132 2.30 3.17 42.15
CA LEU A 132 1.29 2.70 43.11
C LEU A 132 1.25 1.17 43.17
N PHE A 133 1.44 0.49 42.04
CA PHE A 133 1.53 -0.96 41.97
C PHE A 133 2.78 -1.49 42.68
N ASP A 134 3.90 -0.76 42.66
CA ASP A 134 5.14 -1.11 43.35
C ASP A 134 5.02 -0.90 44.88
N GLU A 135 4.31 0.15 45.31
CA GLU A 135 4.00 0.44 46.72
C GLU A 135 3.01 -0.56 47.35
N MET A 136 2.22 -1.26 46.53
CA MET A 136 1.16 -2.16 47.00
C MET A 136 1.73 -3.34 47.82
N PRO A 137 1.34 -3.53 49.10
CA PRO A 137 1.93 -4.55 49.97
C PRO A 137 1.67 -5.99 49.49
N GLU A 138 0.45 -6.25 49.03
CA GLU A 138 0.04 -7.55 48.49
C GLU A 138 -0.67 -7.37 47.16
N ARG A 139 -0.17 -8.03 46.12
CA ARG A 139 -0.73 -7.96 44.76
C ARG A 139 -1.55 -9.20 44.47
N ASN A 140 -2.81 -9.01 44.11
CA ASN A 140 -3.72 -10.08 43.70
C ASN A 140 -3.92 -10.10 42.18
N VAL A 141 -4.60 -11.12 41.67
CA VAL A 141 -4.84 -11.28 40.22
C VAL A 141 -5.47 -10.03 39.59
N VAL A 142 -6.36 -9.35 40.31
CA VAL A 142 -6.99 -8.10 39.83
C VAL A 142 -5.96 -6.99 39.64
N SER A 143 -5.09 -6.74 40.63
CA SER A 143 -4.04 -5.71 40.51
C SER A 143 -3.11 -5.94 39.31
N TRP A 144 -2.70 -7.20 39.09
CA TRP A 144 -1.86 -7.57 37.95
C TRP A 144 -2.59 -7.41 36.61
N SER A 145 -3.81 -7.95 36.51
CA SER A 145 -4.62 -7.85 35.29
C SER A 145 -4.93 -6.40 34.91
N THR A 146 -5.18 -5.52 35.89
CA THR A 146 -5.39 -4.08 35.65
C THR A 146 -4.14 -3.42 35.05
N MET A 147 -2.94 -3.76 35.53
CA MET A 147 -1.69 -3.23 34.96
C MET A 147 -1.43 -3.75 33.55
N VAL A 148 -1.63 -5.05 33.30
CA VAL A 148 -1.49 -5.64 31.96
C VAL A 148 -2.45 -4.96 30.98
N LEU A 149 -3.74 -4.83 31.35
CA LEU A 149 -4.75 -4.14 30.54
C LEU A 149 -4.34 -2.68 30.24
N GLY A 150 -3.81 -1.97 31.24
CA GLY A 150 -3.36 -0.59 31.07
C GLY A 150 -2.22 -0.44 30.07
N TYR A 151 -1.22 -1.32 30.15
CA TYR A 151 -0.12 -1.31 29.18
C TYR A 151 -0.56 -1.75 27.78
N CYS A 152 -1.48 -2.72 27.64
CA CYS A 152 -2.08 -3.07 26.35
C CYS A 152 -2.77 -1.85 25.72
N LYS A 153 -3.60 -1.14 26.48
CA LYS A 153 -4.30 0.08 26.00
C LYS A 153 -3.32 1.18 25.61
N ALA A 154 -2.29 1.41 26.42
CA ALA A 154 -1.23 2.38 26.16
C ALA A 154 -0.26 1.99 25.02
N GLY A 155 -0.34 0.77 24.50
CA GLY A 155 0.54 0.24 23.44
C GLY A 155 1.91 -0.23 23.92
N GLY A 156 2.15 -0.31 25.24
CA GLY A 156 3.37 -0.82 25.84
C GLY A 156 3.40 -2.35 25.90
N MET A 157 3.38 -3.01 24.75
CA MET A 157 3.16 -4.48 24.66
C MET A 157 4.25 -5.31 25.34
N GLU A 158 5.51 -4.86 25.30
CA GLU A 158 6.61 -5.53 26.02
C GLU A 158 6.41 -5.51 27.55
N MET A 159 6.00 -4.36 28.09
CA MET A 159 5.69 -4.23 29.52
C MET A 159 4.48 -5.06 29.91
N ALA A 160 3.43 -5.07 29.08
CA ALA A 160 2.26 -5.92 29.29
C ALA A 160 2.64 -7.40 29.33
N ARG A 161 3.48 -7.86 28.39
CA ARG A 161 3.99 -9.24 28.35
C ARG A 161 4.82 -9.58 29.58
N MET A 162 5.79 -8.73 29.94
CA MET A 162 6.64 -8.95 31.11
C MET A 162 5.82 -9.04 32.41
N LEU A 163 4.84 -8.15 32.59
CA LEU A 163 3.97 -8.17 33.76
C LEU A 163 3.12 -9.43 33.78
N PHE A 164 2.54 -9.82 32.64
CA PHE A 164 1.78 -11.05 32.49
C PHE A 164 2.62 -12.27 32.87
N ASP A 165 3.83 -12.40 32.31
CA ASP A 165 4.72 -13.53 32.61
C ASP A 165 5.07 -13.60 34.10
N LYS A 166 5.33 -12.46 34.75
CA LYS A 166 5.60 -12.34 36.19
C LYS A 166 4.38 -12.60 37.10
N MET A 167 3.16 -12.65 36.56
CA MET A 167 1.96 -12.93 37.37
C MET A 167 2.07 -14.30 38.05
N PRO A 168 1.98 -14.39 39.40
CA PRO A 168 2.09 -15.65 40.12
C PRO A 168 0.97 -16.64 39.80
N VAL A 169 -0.24 -16.11 39.60
CA VAL A 169 -1.43 -16.88 39.23
C VAL A 169 -2.09 -16.20 38.05
N LYS A 170 -2.30 -16.95 36.97
CA LYS A 170 -3.00 -16.52 35.76
C LYS A 170 -4.35 -17.21 35.71
N ASN A 171 -5.42 -16.44 35.54
CA ASN A 171 -6.78 -16.95 35.35
C ASN A 171 -7.31 -16.60 33.95
N LEU A 172 -8.53 -17.05 33.64
CA LEU A 172 -9.16 -16.79 32.34
C LEU A 172 -9.13 -15.30 31.98
N VAL A 173 -9.50 -14.41 32.91
CA VAL A 173 -9.51 -12.96 32.70
C VAL A 173 -8.13 -12.42 32.28
N SER A 174 -7.05 -12.83 32.97
CA SER A 174 -5.69 -12.38 32.61
C SER A 174 -5.26 -12.87 31.22
N TRP A 175 -5.67 -14.08 30.82
CA TRP A 175 -5.40 -14.62 29.48
C TRP A 175 -6.20 -13.87 28.41
N THR A 176 -7.49 -13.60 28.66
CA THR A 176 -8.33 -12.82 27.76
C THR A 176 -7.72 -11.45 27.49
N ILE A 177 -7.28 -10.74 28.54
CA ILE A 177 -6.68 -9.40 28.43
C ILE A 177 -5.41 -9.41 27.58
N ILE A 178 -4.50 -10.38 27.77
CA ILE A 178 -3.25 -10.40 27.02
C ILE A 178 -3.49 -10.81 25.56
N VAL A 179 -4.35 -11.81 25.30
CA VAL A 179 -4.66 -12.25 23.94
C VAL A 179 -5.39 -11.14 23.17
N SER A 180 -6.47 -10.59 23.74
CA SER A 180 -7.23 -9.53 23.09
C SER A 180 -6.41 -8.25 22.95
N GLY A 181 -5.58 -7.92 23.94
CA GLY A 181 -4.71 -6.74 23.89
C GLY A 181 -3.63 -6.83 22.80
N PHE A 182 -3.05 -8.01 22.57
CA PHE A 182 -2.14 -8.22 21.44
C PHE A 182 -2.89 -8.24 20.10
N ALA A 183 -4.08 -8.85 20.07
CA ALA A 183 -4.94 -8.86 18.89
C ALA A 183 -5.34 -7.44 18.45
N GLU A 184 -5.82 -6.59 19.37
CA GLU A 184 -6.20 -5.18 19.15
C GLU A 184 -5.05 -4.31 18.59
N LYS A 185 -3.80 -4.71 18.81
CA LYS A 185 -2.61 -4.02 18.27
C LYS A 185 -2.12 -4.61 16.95
N GLY A 186 -2.80 -5.62 16.40
CA GLY A 186 -2.43 -6.29 15.16
C GLY A 186 -1.20 -7.21 15.27
N LEU A 187 -0.77 -7.55 16.49
CA LEU A 187 0.35 -8.46 16.75
C LEU A 187 -0.13 -9.91 16.64
N ALA A 188 -0.39 -10.34 15.40
CA ALA A 188 -1.07 -11.60 15.07
C ALA A 188 -0.38 -12.83 15.66
N ARG A 189 0.93 -12.96 15.42
CA ARG A 189 1.71 -14.14 15.80
C ARG A 189 1.71 -14.34 17.30
N GLU A 190 1.99 -13.27 18.04
CA GLU A 190 2.04 -13.28 19.49
C GLU A 190 0.65 -13.55 20.10
N ALA A 191 -0.41 -13.00 19.50
CA ALA A 191 -1.78 -13.27 19.94
C ALA A 191 -2.15 -14.76 19.75
N ILE A 192 -1.76 -15.37 18.62
CA ILE A 192 -1.95 -16.80 18.35
C ILE A 192 -1.14 -17.67 19.32
N ASP A 193 0.12 -17.33 19.54
CA ASP A 193 1.00 -18.06 20.48
C ASP A 193 0.48 -17.99 21.92
N LEU A 194 -0.07 -16.83 22.32
CA LEU A 194 -0.72 -16.64 23.61
C LEU A 194 -2.02 -17.44 23.72
N PHE A 195 -2.82 -17.48 22.66
CA PHE A 195 -4.04 -18.30 22.62
C PHE A 195 -3.71 -19.80 22.71
N ASP A 196 -2.65 -20.27 22.04
CA ASP A 196 -2.17 -21.65 22.19
C ASP A 196 -1.76 -21.99 23.62
N GLN A 197 -1.07 -21.06 24.29
CA GLN A 197 -0.69 -21.25 25.69
C GLN A 197 -1.91 -21.26 26.61
N MET A 198 -2.92 -20.44 26.30
CA MET A 198 -4.20 -20.41 27.00
C MET A 198 -4.98 -21.73 26.85
N GLU A 199 -5.02 -22.31 25.65
CA GLU A 199 -5.65 -23.62 25.41
C GLU A 199 -4.90 -24.76 26.10
N LYS A 200 -3.56 -24.74 26.04
CA LYS A 200 -2.69 -25.71 26.74
C LYS A 200 -2.83 -25.64 28.27
N ALA A 201 -3.19 -24.48 28.82
CA ALA A 201 -3.51 -24.34 30.24
C ALA A 201 -4.85 -25.00 30.63
N CYS A 202 -5.56 -25.62 29.68
CA CYS A 202 -6.83 -26.32 29.86
C CYS A 202 -7.91 -25.47 30.55
N LEU A 203 -7.90 -24.16 30.30
CA LEU A 203 -8.91 -23.26 30.84
C LEU A 203 -10.20 -23.39 30.02
N LYS A 204 -11.32 -23.61 30.71
CA LYS A 204 -12.64 -23.60 30.07
C LYS A 204 -12.99 -22.18 29.66
N LEU A 205 -12.98 -21.91 28.34
CA LEU A 205 -13.41 -20.64 27.78
C LEU A 205 -14.87 -20.35 28.13
N ASP A 206 -15.19 -19.10 28.44
CA ASP A 206 -16.55 -18.62 28.57
C ASP A 206 -16.94 -17.76 27.35
N ASN A 207 -18.24 -17.48 27.21
CA ASN A 207 -18.75 -16.71 26.08
C ASN A 207 -18.09 -15.31 26.01
N GLY A 208 -17.88 -14.67 27.17
CA GLY A 208 -17.29 -13.34 27.23
C GLY A 208 -15.85 -13.30 26.70
N THR A 209 -15.05 -14.33 27.01
CA THR A 209 -13.68 -14.46 26.51
C THR A 209 -13.65 -14.66 25.00
N ILE A 210 -14.49 -15.54 24.48
CA ILE A 210 -14.58 -15.81 23.03
C ILE A 210 -14.97 -14.54 22.28
N ILE A 211 -16.04 -13.86 22.73
CA ILE A 211 -16.52 -12.63 22.10
C ILE A 211 -15.43 -11.55 22.15
N SER A 212 -14.78 -11.34 23.30
CA SER A 212 -13.74 -10.31 23.44
C SER A 212 -12.53 -10.53 22.52
N ILE A 213 -12.13 -11.78 22.28
CA ILE A 213 -11.00 -12.05 21.37
C ILE A 213 -11.47 -11.95 19.91
N LEU A 214 -12.67 -12.44 19.58
CA LEU A 214 -13.24 -12.30 18.23
C LEU A 214 -13.43 -10.83 17.84
N ASP A 215 -13.92 -9.99 18.74
CA ASP A 215 -14.07 -8.54 18.54
C ASP A 215 -12.69 -7.90 18.25
N ALA A 216 -11.66 -8.26 19.03
CA ALA A 216 -10.30 -7.78 18.80
C ALA A 216 -9.74 -8.23 17.43
N CYS A 217 -10.03 -9.47 17.02
CA CYS A 217 -9.70 -9.97 15.68
C CYS A 217 -10.45 -9.21 14.59
N ALA A 218 -11.74 -8.90 14.80
CA ALA A 218 -12.59 -8.21 13.85
C ALA A 218 -12.10 -6.77 13.59
N GLU A 219 -11.74 -6.05 14.66
CA GLU A 219 -11.21 -4.68 14.57
C GLU A 219 -9.81 -4.61 13.95
N SER A 220 -9.02 -5.68 14.08
CA SER A 220 -7.60 -5.71 13.67
C SER A 220 -7.33 -6.54 12.40
N GLY A 221 -8.35 -7.20 11.84
CA GLY A 221 -8.24 -8.03 10.64
C GLY A 221 -7.48 -9.36 10.84
N LEU A 222 -7.48 -9.93 12.05
CA LEU A 222 -6.74 -11.16 12.39
C LEU A 222 -7.54 -12.43 12.09
N LEU A 223 -7.60 -12.80 10.81
CA LEU A 223 -8.41 -13.91 10.33
C LEU A 223 -8.00 -15.27 10.92
N GLY A 224 -6.71 -15.59 10.97
CA GLY A 224 -6.23 -16.91 11.40
C GLY A 224 -6.44 -17.17 12.88
N LEU A 225 -6.29 -16.16 13.75
CA LEU A 225 -6.71 -16.28 15.15
C LEU A 225 -8.24 -16.48 15.25
N GLY A 226 -9.03 -15.75 14.46
CA GLY A 226 -10.48 -15.92 14.40
C GLY A 226 -10.92 -17.31 13.95
N GLU A 227 -10.29 -17.86 12.90
CA GLU A 227 -10.53 -19.22 12.41
C GLU A 227 -10.14 -20.29 13.43
N LYS A 228 -9.03 -20.08 14.14
CA LYS A 228 -8.58 -20.97 15.22
C LYS A 228 -9.58 -21.02 16.38
N ILE A 229 -10.10 -19.86 16.81
CA ILE A 229 -11.15 -19.79 17.84
C ILE A 229 -12.42 -20.49 17.34
N HIS A 230 -12.82 -20.24 16.09
CA HIS A 230 -13.98 -20.90 15.51
C HIS A 230 -13.82 -22.43 15.44
N ALA A 231 -12.62 -22.92 15.10
CA ALA A 231 -12.30 -24.35 15.15
C ALA A 231 -12.33 -24.89 16.59
N SER A 232 -11.79 -24.17 17.57
CA SER A 232 -11.84 -24.54 18.99
C SER A 232 -13.27 -24.65 19.52
N ILE A 233 -14.16 -23.73 19.13
CA ILE A 233 -15.59 -23.77 19.46
C ILE A 233 -16.24 -25.07 18.93
N LYS A 234 -15.94 -25.43 17.67
CA LYS A 234 -16.48 -26.64 17.03
C LYS A 234 -15.94 -27.92 17.68
N ASN A 235 -14.64 -27.96 17.99
CA ASN A 235 -13.97 -29.16 18.50
C ASN A 235 -14.30 -29.48 19.96
N ASN A 236 -14.54 -28.46 20.79
CA ASN A 236 -14.78 -28.63 22.23
C ASN A 236 -16.27 -28.85 22.61
N ASN A 237 -17.14 -29.17 21.64
CA ASN A 237 -18.60 -29.29 21.83
C ASN A 237 -19.20 -28.08 22.57
N PHE A 238 -18.66 -26.88 22.35
CA PHE A 238 -19.28 -25.67 22.88
C PHE A 238 -20.66 -25.50 22.26
N LYS A 239 -21.66 -25.27 23.10
CA LYS A 239 -22.97 -24.85 22.61
C LYS A 239 -22.82 -23.42 22.08
N CYS A 240 -22.57 -23.28 20.79
CA CYS A 240 -22.49 -21.98 20.12
C CYS A 240 -23.80 -21.24 20.38
N THR A 241 -23.74 -20.19 21.19
CA THR A 241 -24.88 -19.34 21.48
C THR A 241 -25.05 -18.31 20.37
N THR A 242 -26.24 -17.71 20.24
CA THR A 242 -26.49 -16.69 19.22
C THR A 242 -25.49 -15.53 19.33
N GLU A 243 -25.06 -15.16 20.55
CA GLU A 243 -24.06 -14.10 20.76
C GLU A 243 -22.69 -14.45 20.17
N ILE A 244 -22.22 -15.70 20.30
CA ILE A 244 -20.95 -16.15 19.71
C ILE A 244 -21.07 -16.20 18.18
N SER A 245 -22.18 -16.70 17.65
CA SER A 245 -22.42 -16.68 16.20
C SER A 245 -22.42 -15.27 15.63
N ASN A 246 -23.02 -14.29 16.33
CA ASN A 246 -23.02 -12.90 15.91
C ASN A 246 -21.60 -12.31 15.87
N ALA A 247 -20.78 -12.60 16.90
CA ALA A 247 -19.38 -12.18 16.91
C ALA A 247 -18.54 -12.83 15.79
N LEU A 248 -18.82 -14.10 15.46
CA LEU A 248 -18.18 -14.78 14.32
C LEU A 248 -18.58 -14.16 12.98
N VAL A 249 -19.87 -13.80 12.79
CA VAL A 249 -20.33 -13.10 11.59
C VAL A 249 -19.61 -11.76 11.44
N ASP A 250 -19.53 -10.95 12.51
CA ASP A 250 -18.82 -9.67 12.49
C ASP A 250 -17.33 -9.84 12.20
N MET A 251 -16.66 -10.79 12.86
CA MET A 251 -15.24 -11.08 12.65
C MET A 251 -14.95 -11.49 11.21
N TYR A 252 -15.67 -12.48 10.65
CA TYR A 252 -15.44 -12.90 9.27
C TYR A 252 -15.78 -11.81 8.26
N ALA A 253 -16.83 -11.02 8.52
CA ALA A 253 -17.20 -9.90 7.67
C ALA A 253 -16.09 -8.83 7.66
N LYS A 254 -15.60 -8.38 8.82
CA LYS A 254 -14.53 -7.36 8.89
C LYS A 254 -13.17 -7.87 8.39
N CYS A 255 -12.88 -9.16 8.55
CA CYS A 255 -11.68 -9.80 7.99
C CYS A 255 -11.78 -10.09 6.47
N GLY A 256 -12.87 -9.71 5.80
CA GLY A 256 -13.00 -9.84 4.34
C GLY A 256 -13.47 -11.20 3.83
N ARG A 257 -13.84 -12.14 4.71
CA ARG A 257 -14.36 -13.48 4.36
C ARG A 257 -15.89 -13.51 4.40
N LEU A 258 -16.51 -12.67 3.57
CA LEU A 258 -17.96 -12.46 3.54
C LEU A 258 -18.78 -13.73 3.28
N ASN A 259 -18.25 -14.68 2.50
CA ASN A 259 -18.92 -15.96 2.24
C ASN A 259 -19.08 -16.78 3.53
N ILE A 260 -18.00 -16.90 4.32
CA ILE A 260 -18.02 -17.62 5.60
C ILE A 260 -18.92 -16.88 6.60
N ALA A 261 -18.88 -15.55 6.62
CA ALA A 261 -19.79 -14.75 7.44
C ALA A 261 -21.26 -15.07 7.12
N TYR A 262 -21.61 -15.18 5.83
CA TYR A 262 -22.96 -15.52 5.38
C TYR A 262 -23.37 -16.95 5.74
N ASP A 263 -22.43 -17.91 5.65
CA ASP A 263 -22.67 -19.31 6.04
C ASP A 263 -22.96 -19.40 7.55
N VAL A 264 -22.11 -18.77 8.38
CA VAL A 264 -22.32 -18.72 9.84
C VAL A 264 -23.64 -18.05 10.17
N PHE A 265 -23.97 -16.92 9.52
CA PHE A 265 -25.26 -16.24 9.68
C PHE A 265 -26.43 -17.16 9.32
N SER A 266 -26.34 -17.89 8.21
CA SER A 266 -27.40 -18.78 7.74
C SER A 266 -27.66 -19.91 8.74
N ASP A 267 -26.60 -20.46 9.34
CA ASP A 267 -26.65 -21.55 10.31
C ASP A 267 -27.22 -21.17 11.70
N ILE A 268 -27.39 -19.86 11.99
CA ILE A 268 -27.99 -19.40 13.25
C ILE A 268 -29.46 -19.86 13.32
N LYS A 269 -29.76 -20.78 14.26
CA LYS A 269 -31.12 -21.33 14.45
C LYS A 269 -32.12 -20.29 14.96
N ASN A 270 -31.71 -19.50 15.95
CA ASN A 270 -32.53 -18.47 16.59
C ASN A 270 -31.89 -17.11 16.33
N LYS A 271 -32.10 -16.58 15.12
CA LYS A 271 -31.62 -15.25 14.75
C LYS A 271 -32.33 -14.19 15.59
N ASP A 272 -31.57 -13.22 16.03
CA ASP A 272 -32.05 -12.00 16.68
C ASP A 272 -31.72 -10.78 15.81
N VAL A 273 -32.16 -9.59 16.22
CA VAL A 273 -31.88 -8.35 15.48
C VAL A 273 -30.38 -8.09 15.34
N VAL A 274 -29.57 -8.51 16.32
CA VAL A 274 -28.10 -8.39 16.27
C VAL A 274 -27.50 -9.25 15.16
N SER A 275 -28.03 -10.47 14.96
CA SER A 275 -27.63 -11.38 13.87
C SER A 275 -27.79 -10.71 12.50
N TRP A 276 -28.94 -10.08 12.26
CA TRP A 276 -29.23 -9.38 11.00
C TRP A 276 -28.35 -8.16 10.83
N ASN A 277 -28.15 -7.38 11.89
CA ASN A 277 -27.34 -6.17 11.86
C ASN A 277 -25.87 -6.46 11.53
N ALA A 278 -25.28 -7.52 12.11
CA ALA A 278 -23.90 -7.91 11.81
C ALA A 278 -23.69 -8.23 10.32
N MET A 279 -24.60 -9.01 9.72
CA MET A 279 -24.54 -9.36 8.31
C MET A 279 -24.85 -8.17 7.38
N LEU A 280 -25.82 -7.32 7.76
CA LEU A 280 -26.14 -6.08 7.04
C LEU A 280 -24.95 -5.14 6.98
N GLN A 281 -24.28 -4.91 8.12
CA GLN A 281 -23.10 -4.06 8.21
C GLN A 281 -21.96 -4.64 7.38
N GLY A 282 -21.73 -5.97 7.46
CA GLY A 282 -20.73 -6.65 6.64
C GLY A 282 -20.96 -6.45 5.14
N LEU A 283 -22.19 -6.65 4.65
CA LEU A 283 -22.54 -6.42 3.24
C LEU A 283 -22.34 -4.95 2.83
N ALA A 284 -22.69 -4.02 3.70
CA ALA A 284 -22.51 -2.59 3.47
C ALA A 284 -21.02 -2.21 3.34
N MET A 285 -20.17 -2.68 4.25
CA MET A 285 -18.72 -2.39 4.28
C MET A 285 -18.00 -2.89 3.02
N HIS A 286 -18.43 -4.01 2.46
CA HIS A 286 -17.87 -4.60 1.23
C HIS A 286 -18.49 -4.05 -0.06
N GLY A 287 -19.30 -2.98 0.02
CA GLY A 287 -19.89 -2.33 -1.15
C GLY A 287 -21.06 -3.10 -1.78
N HIS A 288 -21.56 -4.16 -1.15
CA HIS A 288 -22.71 -4.94 -1.62
C HIS A 288 -24.05 -4.32 -1.16
N GLY A 289 -24.22 -3.01 -1.35
CA GLY A 289 -25.37 -2.28 -0.79
C GLY A 289 -26.73 -2.80 -1.25
N MET A 290 -26.88 -3.23 -2.51
CA MET A 290 -28.13 -3.84 -2.99
C MET A 290 -28.49 -5.14 -2.25
N LYS A 291 -27.50 -6.03 -2.04
CA LYS A 291 -27.70 -7.26 -1.27
C LYS A 291 -28.02 -6.96 0.21
N ALA A 292 -27.43 -5.90 0.77
CA ALA A 292 -27.78 -5.46 2.12
C ALA A 292 -29.24 -4.98 2.19
N LEU A 293 -29.72 -4.22 1.20
CA LEU A 293 -31.12 -3.78 1.16
C LEU A 293 -32.10 -4.96 0.95
N GLU A 294 -31.73 -5.95 0.14
CA GLU A 294 -32.47 -7.21 0.01
C GLU A 294 -32.54 -7.96 1.34
N LEU A 295 -31.42 -8.06 2.05
CA LEU A 295 -31.36 -8.71 3.37
C LEU A 295 -32.21 -7.94 4.40
N PHE A 296 -32.22 -6.60 4.35
CA PHE A 296 -33.08 -5.77 5.19
C PHE A 296 -34.55 -6.00 4.89
N LYS A 297 -34.91 -6.19 3.63
CA LYS A 297 -36.28 -6.55 3.24
C LYS A 297 -36.66 -7.93 3.81
N LYS A 298 -35.77 -8.92 3.68
CA LYS A 298 -35.95 -10.27 4.22
C LYS A 298 -36.11 -10.27 5.73
N MET A 299 -35.30 -9.50 6.46
CA MET A 299 -35.41 -9.31 7.92
C MET A 299 -36.84 -8.91 8.32
N LYS A 300 -37.45 -7.97 7.58
CA LYS A 300 -38.83 -7.53 7.84
C LYS A 300 -39.88 -8.58 7.45
N GLU A 301 -39.67 -9.29 6.35
CA GLU A 301 -40.54 -10.39 5.91
C GLU A 301 -40.56 -11.54 6.94
N GLU A 302 -39.44 -11.77 7.64
CA GLU A 302 -39.34 -12.71 8.76
C GLU A 302 -39.85 -12.15 10.11
N GLY A 303 -40.42 -10.95 10.12
CA GLY A 303 -41.10 -10.37 11.28
C GLY A 303 -40.22 -9.63 12.28
N PHE A 304 -38.95 -9.37 11.95
CA PHE A 304 -38.06 -8.59 12.83
C PHE A 304 -38.26 -7.09 12.62
N SER A 305 -38.50 -6.36 13.73
CA SER A 305 -38.59 -4.90 13.69
C SER A 305 -37.19 -4.28 13.58
N PRO A 306 -36.94 -3.38 12.61
CA PRO A 306 -35.72 -2.60 12.56
C PRO A 306 -35.52 -1.80 13.85
N ASN A 307 -34.27 -1.67 14.30
CA ASN A 307 -33.89 -0.78 15.39
C ASN A 307 -32.90 0.28 14.90
N ARG A 308 -32.41 1.12 15.82
CA ARG A 308 -31.43 2.19 15.55
C ARG A 308 -30.19 1.65 14.83
N VAL A 309 -29.61 0.54 15.32
CA VAL A 309 -28.43 -0.09 14.70
C VAL A 309 -28.74 -0.64 13.31
N THR A 310 -29.92 -1.21 13.08
CA THR A 310 -30.35 -1.68 11.75
C THR A 310 -30.36 -0.53 10.73
N MET A 311 -30.86 0.64 11.14
CA MET A 311 -30.93 1.80 10.26
C MET A 311 -29.55 2.36 9.91
N ILE A 312 -28.57 2.29 10.83
CA ILE A 312 -27.17 2.61 10.51
C ILE A 312 -26.66 1.71 9.37
N GLY A 313 -26.83 0.39 9.47
CA GLY A 313 -26.40 -0.56 8.44
C GLY A 313 -27.05 -0.30 7.07
N VAL A 314 -28.34 0.04 7.05
CA VAL A 314 -29.08 0.42 5.83
C VAL A 314 -28.54 1.71 5.21
N LEU A 315 -28.29 2.74 6.03
CA LEU A 315 -27.75 4.02 5.55
C LEU A 315 -26.30 3.88 5.08
N CYS A 316 -25.47 3.08 5.76
CA CYS A 316 -24.12 2.72 5.31
C CYS A 316 -24.17 1.98 3.96
N ALA A 317 -25.10 1.03 3.79
CA ALA A 317 -25.29 0.33 2.51
C ALA A 317 -25.63 1.30 1.37
N CYS A 318 -26.54 2.26 1.61
CA CYS A 318 -26.84 3.34 0.66
C CYS A 318 -25.61 4.21 0.39
N THR A 319 -24.79 4.51 1.41
CA THR A 319 -23.56 5.30 1.29
C THR A 319 -22.53 4.63 0.38
N HIS A 320 -22.21 3.37 0.65
CA HIS A 320 -21.21 2.62 -0.11
C HIS A 320 -21.67 2.26 -1.52
N ALA A 321 -22.98 2.03 -1.74
CA ALA A 321 -23.55 1.83 -3.08
C ALA A 321 -23.90 3.15 -3.81
N GLY A 322 -23.82 4.30 -3.13
CA GLY A 322 -24.13 5.61 -3.69
C GLY A 322 -25.61 5.85 -4.00
N LEU A 323 -26.52 5.19 -3.30
CA LEU A 323 -27.98 5.26 -3.47
C LEU A 323 -28.56 6.43 -2.65
N ILE A 324 -28.42 7.65 -3.17
CA ILE A 324 -28.79 8.89 -2.44
C ILE A 324 -30.29 8.92 -2.13
N ASP A 325 -31.13 8.67 -3.13
CA ASP A 325 -32.59 8.77 -2.97
C ASP A 325 -33.14 7.73 -1.99
N ASP A 326 -32.61 6.50 -2.05
CA ASP A 326 -32.96 5.46 -1.08
C ASP A 326 -32.49 5.83 0.32
N GLY A 327 -31.27 6.38 0.48
CA GLY A 327 -30.76 6.84 1.77
C GLY A 327 -31.62 7.93 2.40
N ILE A 328 -31.99 8.96 1.63
CA ILE A 328 -32.90 10.04 2.07
C ILE A 328 -34.28 9.47 2.43
N ARG A 329 -34.80 8.55 1.62
CA ARG A 329 -36.09 7.88 1.87
C ARG A 329 -36.03 7.10 3.18
N TYR A 330 -35.02 6.26 3.37
CA TYR A 330 -34.90 5.43 4.58
C TYR A 330 -34.71 6.28 5.83
N PHE A 331 -33.89 7.34 5.77
CA PHE A 331 -33.72 8.29 6.87
C PHE A 331 -35.06 8.93 7.27
N SER A 332 -35.88 9.35 6.30
CA SER A 332 -37.20 9.94 6.56
C SER A 332 -38.20 8.92 7.12
N THR A 333 -38.12 7.66 6.68
CA THR A 333 -39.01 6.59 7.17
C THR A 333 -38.69 6.13 8.59
N MET A 334 -37.49 6.41 9.12
CA MET A 334 -37.08 6.03 10.48
C MET A 334 -38.10 6.47 11.53
N GLU A 335 -38.42 7.77 11.54
CA GLU A 335 -39.35 8.33 12.51
C GLU A 335 -40.81 8.07 12.09
N ARG A 336 -41.12 8.25 10.80
CA ARG A 336 -42.50 8.15 10.27
C ARG A 336 -43.09 6.75 10.35
N ASP A 337 -42.32 5.74 9.96
CA ASP A 337 -42.81 4.37 9.77
C ASP A 337 -42.38 3.44 10.91
N TYR A 338 -41.29 3.75 11.62
CA TYR A 338 -40.74 2.91 12.70
C TYR A 338 -40.69 3.59 14.07
N GLY A 339 -41.02 4.89 14.19
CA GLY A 339 -40.95 5.62 15.46
C GLY A 339 -39.53 5.77 16.02
N LEU A 340 -38.51 5.62 15.18
CA LEU A 340 -37.10 5.70 15.56
C LEU A 340 -36.61 7.14 15.35
N VAL A 341 -36.43 7.86 16.45
CA VAL A 341 -35.82 9.21 16.42
C VAL A 341 -34.36 9.10 15.98
N PRO A 342 -33.92 9.77 14.90
CA PRO A 342 -32.53 9.72 14.45
C PRO A 342 -31.54 10.20 15.52
N GLU A 343 -30.44 9.46 15.66
CA GLU A 343 -29.31 9.77 16.55
C GLU A 343 -28.09 10.27 15.78
N VAL A 344 -27.06 10.72 16.49
CA VAL A 344 -25.83 11.34 15.93
C VAL A 344 -25.17 10.45 14.87
N GLU A 345 -25.17 9.13 15.05
CA GLU A 345 -24.61 8.15 14.12
C GLU A 345 -25.36 8.11 12.78
N HIS A 346 -26.69 8.27 12.81
CA HIS A 346 -27.53 8.29 11.61
C HIS A 346 -27.30 9.56 10.79
N TYR A 347 -27.17 10.70 11.47
CA TYR A 347 -26.77 11.96 10.82
C TYR A 347 -25.37 11.85 10.22
N GLY A 348 -24.43 11.19 10.92
CA GLY A 348 -23.10 10.89 10.39
C GLY A 348 -23.14 10.10 9.07
N CYS A 349 -23.96 9.05 8.99
CA CYS A 349 -24.15 8.28 7.76
C CYS A 349 -24.71 9.14 6.61
N MET A 350 -25.67 10.03 6.90
CA MET A 350 -26.24 10.93 5.89
C MET A 350 -25.24 11.99 5.41
N VAL A 351 -24.41 12.51 6.32
CA VAL A 351 -23.31 13.43 5.98
C VAL A 351 -22.28 12.71 5.09
N ASP A 352 -21.93 11.46 5.37
CA ASP A 352 -21.03 10.67 4.50
C ASP A 352 -21.65 10.44 3.11
N LEU A 353 -22.92 10.03 3.05
CA LEU A 353 -23.67 9.82 1.80
C LEU A 353 -23.71 11.07 0.91
N LEU A 354 -24.10 12.21 1.48
CA LEU A 354 -24.18 13.49 0.77
C LEU A 354 -22.78 14.00 0.40
N GLY A 355 -21.84 13.87 1.33
CA GLY A 355 -20.45 14.30 1.20
C GLY A 355 -19.72 13.58 0.07
N ARG A 356 -19.76 12.23 0.02
CA ARG A 356 -19.11 11.46 -1.06
C ARG A 356 -19.63 11.80 -2.45
N LYS A 357 -20.89 12.23 -2.55
CA LYS A 357 -21.54 12.60 -3.81
C LYS A 357 -21.44 14.09 -4.15
N GLY A 358 -20.70 14.87 -3.36
CA GLY A 358 -20.40 16.28 -3.64
C GLY A 358 -21.52 17.25 -3.24
N ARG A 359 -22.58 16.79 -2.56
CA ARG A 359 -23.68 17.64 -2.06
C ARG A 359 -23.30 18.29 -0.73
N LEU A 360 -22.16 18.97 -0.68
CA LEU A 360 -21.57 19.53 0.55
C LEU A 360 -22.47 20.57 1.23
N GLU A 361 -23.17 21.39 0.46
CA GLU A 361 -24.11 22.39 1.00
C GLU A 361 -25.34 21.77 1.67
N GLU A 362 -25.73 20.56 1.26
CA GLU A 362 -26.79 19.82 1.95
C GLU A 362 -26.25 19.13 3.20
N ALA A 363 -25.03 18.60 3.14
CA ALA A 363 -24.36 18.01 4.28
C ALA A 363 -24.17 19.02 5.43
N ILE A 364 -23.67 20.23 5.14
CA ILE A 364 -23.51 21.28 6.18
C ILE A 364 -24.86 21.78 6.71
N ARG A 365 -25.88 21.93 5.85
CA ARG A 365 -27.24 22.27 6.30
C ARG A 365 -27.83 21.20 7.22
N LEU A 366 -27.57 19.92 6.93
CA LEU A 366 -28.01 18.82 7.77
C LEU A 366 -27.35 18.87 9.15
N ILE A 367 -26.04 19.15 9.21
CA ILE A 367 -25.31 19.33 10.48
C ILE A 367 -25.84 20.53 11.27
N ARG A 368 -26.18 21.64 10.61
CA ARG A 368 -26.71 22.83 11.29
C ARG A 368 -28.14 22.64 11.82
N ASN A 369 -28.92 21.76 11.20
CA ASN A 369 -30.33 21.54 11.55
C ASN A 369 -30.56 20.31 12.45
N MET A 370 -29.52 19.55 12.79
CA MET A 370 -29.68 18.37 13.63
C MET A 370 -30.08 18.75 15.07
N PRO A 371 -30.90 17.95 15.76
CA PRO A 371 -31.46 18.30 17.07
C PRO A 371 -30.49 18.15 18.25
N MET A 372 -29.27 17.66 18.00
CA MET A 372 -28.22 17.43 19.00
C MET A 372 -26.90 18.07 18.58
N THR A 373 -25.96 18.24 19.51
CA THR A 373 -24.64 18.80 19.19
C THR A 373 -23.83 17.83 18.31
N PRO A 374 -23.26 18.26 17.18
CA PRO A 374 -22.43 17.40 16.35
C PRO A 374 -21.14 17.03 17.07
N ASN A 375 -20.71 15.77 16.95
CA ASN A 375 -19.47 15.26 17.53
C ASN A 375 -18.30 15.30 16.52
N ALA A 376 -17.08 14.98 16.97
CA ALA A 376 -15.89 15.01 16.13
C ALA A 376 -15.99 14.08 14.90
N ILE A 377 -16.70 12.96 15.01
CA ILE A 377 -16.88 11.99 13.91
C ILE A 377 -17.66 12.61 12.74
N ILE A 378 -18.74 13.35 13.02
CA ILE A 378 -19.55 14.00 11.98
C ILE A 378 -18.72 15.07 11.25
N TRP A 379 -18.05 15.93 12.01
CA TRP A 379 -17.22 16.97 11.43
C TRP A 379 -16.03 16.38 10.66
N GLY A 380 -15.40 15.32 11.18
CA GLY A 380 -14.34 14.59 10.49
C GLY A 380 -14.80 13.94 9.18
N THR A 381 -16.02 13.39 9.16
CA THR A 381 -16.67 12.86 7.95
C THR A 381 -16.86 13.97 6.90
N LEU A 382 -17.37 15.13 7.29
CA LEU A 382 -17.52 16.27 6.38
C LEU A 382 -16.17 16.82 5.91
N LEU A 383 -15.15 16.87 6.77
CA LEU A 383 -13.79 17.27 6.40
C LEU A 383 -13.20 16.31 5.35
N GLY A 384 -13.44 15.01 5.51
CA GLY A 384 -13.11 13.98 4.54
C GLY A 384 -13.78 14.22 3.18
N ALA A 385 -15.06 14.58 3.17
CA ALA A 385 -15.79 14.94 1.95
C ALA A 385 -15.27 16.25 1.33
N CYS A 386 -14.96 17.27 2.13
CA CYS A 386 -14.36 18.51 1.64
C CYS A 386 -13.01 18.25 0.96
N ARG A 387 -12.20 17.32 1.49
CA ARG A 387 -10.98 16.85 0.84
C ARG A 387 -11.25 16.16 -0.50
N MET A 388 -12.26 15.29 -0.57
CA MET A 388 -12.61 14.57 -1.81
C MET A 388 -13.03 15.52 -2.94
N HIS A 389 -13.67 16.64 -2.61
CA HIS A 389 -14.22 17.60 -3.59
C HIS A 389 -13.46 18.94 -3.63
N ASN A 390 -12.31 19.03 -2.97
CA ASN A 390 -11.47 20.23 -2.89
C ASN A 390 -12.19 21.51 -2.38
N ALA A 391 -13.09 21.38 -1.40
CA ALA A 391 -13.86 22.48 -0.84
C ALA A 391 -13.13 23.17 0.34
N VAL A 392 -12.20 24.05 0.01
CA VAL A 392 -11.22 24.65 0.95
C VAL A 392 -11.88 25.53 2.01
N GLU A 393 -12.80 26.41 1.61
CA GLU A 393 -13.44 27.35 2.54
C GLU A 393 -14.30 26.63 3.59
N LEU A 394 -15.08 25.64 3.16
CA LEU A 394 -15.88 24.81 4.05
C LEU A 394 -15.01 23.94 4.97
N ALA A 395 -13.89 23.41 4.45
CA ALA A 395 -12.94 22.64 5.27
C ALA A 395 -12.35 23.46 6.42
N ARG A 396 -12.16 24.77 6.22
CA ARG A 396 -11.65 25.67 7.26
C ARG A 396 -12.67 25.87 8.37
N GLU A 397 -13.94 26.13 8.02
CA GLU A 397 -15.04 26.24 8.99
C GLU A 397 -15.23 24.95 9.80
N VAL A 398 -15.20 23.79 9.12
CA VAL A 398 -15.34 22.47 9.76
C VAL A 398 -14.23 22.21 10.77
N LEU A 399 -13.01 22.67 10.49
CA LEU A 399 -11.88 22.42 11.38
C LEU A 399 -11.94 23.27 12.65
N ASP A 400 -12.42 24.51 12.58
CA ASP A 400 -12.56 25.36 13.77
C ASP A 400 -13.45 24.64 14.81
N HIS A 401 -14.51 23.98 14.36
CA HIS A 401 -15.34 23.11 15.21
C HIS A 401 -14.61 21.85 15.71
N LEU A 402 -13.80 21.18 14.88
CA LEU A 402 -13.02 20.01 15.31
C LEU A 402 -11.94 20.33 16.34
N VAL A 403 -11.30 21.49 16.24
CA VAL A 403 -10.26 21.92 17.19
C VAL A 403 -10.86 22.27 18.55
N GLU A 404 -12.08 22.82 18.58
CA GLU A 404 -12.82 23.03 19.82
C GLU A 404 -13.18 21.70 20.51
N LEU A 405 -13.55 20.69 19.72
CA LEU A 405 -13.98 19.38 20.23
C LEU A 405 -12.79 18.49 20.63
N GLU A 406 -11.74 18.43 19.80
CA GLU A 406 -10.57 17.56 19.98
C GLU A 406 -9.26 18.33 19.71
N PRO A 407 -8.81 19.19 20.64
CA PRO A 407 -7.63 20.05 20.46
C PRO A 407 -6.31 19.27 20.25
N SER A 408 -6.30 17.98 20.60
CA SER A 408 -5.12 17.12 20.62
C SER A 408 -5.04 16.16 19.42
N ASP A 409 -6.05 16.12 18.55
CA ASP A 409 -6.06 15.20 17.42
C ASP A 409 -5.23 15.74 16.23
N SER A 410 -4.04 15.17 16.06
CA SER A 410 -3.14 15.47 14.95
C SER A 410 -3.69 15.05 13.57
N GLY A 411 -4.68 14.15 13.53
CA GLY A 411 -5.33 13.68 12.30
C GLY A 411 -6.07 14.80 11.58
N ASN A 412 -6.86 15.58 12.31
CA ASN A 412 -7.64 16.70 11.80
C ASN A 412 -6.74 17.82 11.21
N LEU A 413 -5.65 18.16 11.90
CA LEU A 413 -4.66 19.13 11.42
C LEU A 413 -3.88 18.61 10.20
N SER A 414 -3.56 17.30 10.16
CA SER A 414 -2.95 16.69 8.98
C SER A 414 -3.88 16.74 7.77
N MET A 415 -5.20 16.60 7.98
CA MET A 415 -6.19 16.65 6.91
C MET A 415 -6.33 18.05 6.33
N LEU A 416 -6.33 19.09 7.18
CA LEU A 416 -6.28 20.49 6.75
C LEU A 416 -5.01 20.83 5.97
N SER A 417 -3.84 20.38 6.45
CA SER A 417 -2.58 20.60 5.73
C SER A 417 -2.61 19.99 4.33
N ASN A 418 -3.32 18.88 4.13
CA ASN A 418 -3.48 18.26 2.81
C ASN A 418 -4.49 19.03 1.94
N ILE A 419 -5.54 19.60 2.53
CA ILE A 419 -6.53 20.43 1.82
C ILE A 419 -5.90 21.77 1.38
N TYR A 420 -5.13 22.45 2.24
CA TYR A 420 -4.39 23.66 1.85
C TYR A 420 -3.31 23.37 0.78
N ALA A 421 -2.66 22.21 0.86
CA ALA A 421 -1.74 21.79 -0.20
C ALA A 421 -2.48 21.58 -1.54
N ALA A 422 -3.66 20.96 -1.53
CA ALA A 422 -4.50 20.80 -2.72
C ALA A 422 -5.06 22.14 -3.26
N ALA A 423 -5.20 23.15 -2.39
CA ALA A 423 -5.61 24.51 -2.73
C ALA A 423 -4.48 25.42 -3.24
N GLY A 424 -3.21 25.00 -3.05
CA GLY A 424 -2.04 25.83 -3.34
C GLY A 424 -1.74 26.93 -2.31
N ASP A 425 -2.36 26.90 -1.13
CA ASP A 425 -2.14 27.88 -0.06
C ASP A 425 -1.02 27.44 0.91
N TRP A 426 0.22 27.64 0.47
CA TRP A 426 1.43 27.20 1.19
C TRP A 426 1.68 27.91 2.52
N ASN A 427 1.18 29.14 2.68
CA ASN A 427 1.29 29.89 3.94
C ASN A 427 0.45 29.19 5.03
N CYS A 428 -0.76 28.77 4.69
CA CYS A 428 -1.63 28.04 5.60
C CYS A 428 -1.12 26.61 5.87
N VAL A 429 -0.47 25.94 4.90
CA VAL A 429 0.24 24.66 5.12
C VAL A 429 1.34 24.79 6.18
N ALA A 430 2.20 25.80 6.05
CA ALA A 430 3.30 26.03 6.98
C ALA A 430 2.79 26.32 8.41
N ASN A 431 1.78 27.18 8.54
CA ASN A 431 1.16 27.49 9.84
C ASN A 431 0.52 26.25 10.48
N THR A 432 -0.14 25.41 9.69
CA THR A 432 -0.77 24.16 10.19
C THR A 432 0.29 23.16 10.68
N ARG A 433 1.39 22.99 9.93
CA ARG A 433 2.51 22.09 10.31
C ARG A 433 3.27 22.58 11.54
N LEU A 434 3.42 23.90 11.72
CA LEU A 434 3.98 24.49 12.95
C LEU A 434 3.10 24.18 14.17
N ARG A 435 1.77 24.31 14.03
CA ARG A 435 0.80 23.98 15.08
C ARG A 435 0.82 22.48 15.41
N MET A 436 1.01 21.60 14.40
CA MET A 436 1.21 20.16 14.62
C MET A 436 2.50 19.85 15.41
N ARG A 437 3.61 20.56 15.13
CA ARG A 437 4.89 20.38 15.86
C ARG A 437 4.78 20.78 17.33
N SER A 438 3.98 21.80 17.65
CA SER A 438 3.77 22.24 19.04
C SER A 438 2.92 21.26 19.89
N ILE A 439 2.19 20.33 19.27
CA ILE A 439 1.26 19.41 19.97
C ILE A 439 1.92 18.07 20.36
N GLY A 440 3.12 17.76 19.85
CA GLY A 440 3.98 16.69 20.41
C GLY A 440 3.49 15.25 20.27
N THR A 441 2.52 14.95 19.40
CA THR A 441 1.98 13.59 19.24
C THR A 441 2.62 12.82 18.08
N LYS A 442 3.05 11.58 18.36
CA LYS A 442 3.44 10.59 17.34
C LYS A 442 2.17 10.13 16.63
N LYS A 443 2.17 10.18 15.29
CA LYS A 443 1.09 9.65 14.45
C LYS A 443 0.95 8.14 14.73
N PRO A 444 -0.22 7.62 15.11
CA PRO A 444 -0.41 6.17 15.10
C PRO A 444 -0.28 5.72 13.64
N SER A 445 0.62 4.78 13.39
CA SER A 445 0.76 4.12 12.11
C SER A 445 -0.52 3.32 11.84
N GLY A 446 -1.37 3.81 10.94
CA GLY A 446 -2.45 3.00 10.39
C GLY A 446 -1.83 1.87 9.58
N ALA A 447 -1.78 0.68 10.17
CA ALA A 447 -1.39 -0.55 9.51
C ALA A 447 -2.66 -1.38 9.30
N SER A 448 -2.96 -1.75 8.05
CA SER A 448 -3.86 -2.87 7.78
C SER A 448 -3.00 -4.11 7.57
N SER A 449 -3.11 -5.06 8.49
CA SER A 449 -2.54 -6.39 8.40
C SER A 449 -3.53 -7.32 7.69
N ILE A 450 -3.04 -8.11 6.75
CA ILE A 450 -3.73 -9.30 6.23
C ILE A 450 -2.80 -10.46 6.56
N GLU A 451 -3.33 -11.47 7.23
CA GLU A 451 -2.62 -12.66 7.67
C GLU A 451 -2.53 -13.66 6.51
N VAL A 452 -1.32 -14.18 6.23
CA VAL A 452 -1.14 -15.23 5.23
C VAL A 452 -0.27 -16.38 5.75
N ASP A 453 -0.84 -17.58 5.56
CA ASP A 453 -0.34 -18.95 5.59
C ASP A 453 0.53 -19.43 6.78
N ASN A 454 -0.15 -20.19 7.64
CA ASN A 454 0.40 -21.11 8.63
C ASN A 454 1.16 -22.28 7.95
N GLU A 455 2.48 -22.41 8.16
CA GLU A 455 3.23 -23.65 8.51
C GLU A 455 4.78 -23.46 8.36
N VAL A 456 5.60 -23.66 9.42
CA VAL A 456 6.33 -24.84 9.95
C VAL A 456 7.83 -24.91 9.54
N LEU A 457 8.66 -25.17 10.56
CA LEU A 457 10.12 -25.08 10.72
C LEU A 457 11.02 -25.95 9.80
N MET A 458 12.20 -25.40 9.43
CA MET A 458 13.45 -26.15 9.22
C MET A 458 14.66 -25.40 9.81
N GLU A 459 15.51 -26.10 10.55
CA GLU A 459 16.81 -25.62 11.04
C GLU A 459 17.85 -25.61 9.90
N ARG A 460 18.58 -24.49 9.71
CA ARG A 460 20.05 -24.39 9.89
C ARG A 460 20.66 -23.16 9.20
N HIS A 461 21.67 -22.64 9.90
CA HIS A 461 22.60 -21.55 9.58
C HIS A 461 22.06 -20.13 9.80
N SER A 462 22.85 -19.36 10.55
CA SER A 462 22.50 -18.11 11.22
C SER A 462 21.82 -17.08 10.31
N GLN A 463 20.53 -16.82 10.57
CA GLN A 463 19.76 -15.69 10.06
C GLN A 463 20.44 -14.36 10.41
N ALA A 464 21.18 -13.80 9.47
CA ALA A 464 21.49 -12.39 9.42
C ALA A 464 21.70 -11.97 7.96
N ASP A 465 20.73 -12.31 7.12
CA ASP A 465 20.60 -11.69 5.80
C ASP A 465 20.27 -10.21 5.99
N ILE A 466 20.86 -9.35 5.15
CA ILE A 466 20.87 -7.91 5.40
C ILE A 466 19.52 -7.32 4.98
N HIS A 467 18.83 -6.72 5.95
CA HIS A 467 17.50 -6.16 5.81
C HIS A 467 17.49 -4.70 6.29
N ASP A 468 17.77 -3.73 5.41
CA ASP A 468 17.48 -2.32 5.72
C ASP A 468 17.55 -1.42 4.47
N CYS A 469 16.45 -0.79 4.10
CA CYS A 469 16.47 0.26 3.06
C CYS A 469 16.95 1.62 3.62
N THR A 470 17.24 1.71 4.92
CA THR A 470 17.63 2.95 5.58
C THR A 470 19.12 3.22 5.39
N ILE A 471 19.42 4.33 4.73
CA ILE A 471 20.78 4.85 4.60
C ILE A 471 21.28 5.26 5.99
N LYS A 472 22.28 4.54 6.50
CA LYS A 472 22.99 4.84 7.74
C LYS A 472 24.41 5.26 7.39
N LEU A 473 24.92 6.31 8.03
CA LEU A 473 26.32 6.71 7.87
C LEU A 473 27.24 5.55 8.23
N ARG A 474 28.22 5.28 7.36
CA ARG A 474 29.20 4.21 7.55
C ARG A 474 30.16 4.63 8.67
N VAL A 475 30.41 3.71 9.60
CA VAL A 475 31.38 3.92 10.69
C VAL A 475 32.77 3.58 10.16
N ASN A 476 33.62 4.59 9.98
CA ASN A 476 35.00 4.47 9.45
C ASN A 476 35.09 3.77 8.09
N PRO A 477 34.47 4.33 7.02
CA PRO A 477 34.56 3.74 5.68
C PRO A 477 36.02 3.63 5.24
N LYS A 478 36.44 2.40 4.91
CA LYS A 478 37.80 2.14 4.42
C LYS A 478 37.82 2.18 2.91
N LYS A 479 38.70 3.01 2.37
CA LYS A 479 39.05 2.99 0.95
C LYS A 479 39.84 1.71 0.63
N GLN A 480 39.32 0.92 -0.30
CA GLN A 480 39.92 -0.32 -0.78
C GLN A 480 40.79 -0.09 -2.01
N ARG A 481 40.42 0.88 -2.86
CA ARG A 481 41.09 1.19 -4.13
C ARG A 481 41.10 2.70 -4.44
N ASP A 482 42.09 3.13 -5.22
CA ASP A 482 42.11 4.49 -5.80
C ASP A 482 41.14 4.64 -6.98
N LYS A 483 40.85 3.53 -7.67
CA LYS A 483 40.01 3.48 -8.87
C LYS A 483 39.25 2.16 -8.93
N VAL A 484 37.96 2.23 -9.26
CA VAL A 484 37.10 1.06 -9.50
C VAL A 484 36.66 1.03 -10.97
N CYS A 485 36.60 -0.17 -11.54
CA CYS A 485 36.16 -0.40 -12.91
C CYS A 485 34.93 -1.31 -12.92
N ILE A 486 33.80 -0.79 -13.40
CA ILE A 486 32.49 -1.45 -13.32
C ILE A 486 31.92 -1.59 -14.73
N GLY A 487 31.60 -2.81 -15.13
CA GLY A 487 31.08 -3.13 -16.45
C GLY A 487 29.57 -3.35 -16.43
N CYS A 488 28.90 -2.87 -17.47
CA CYS A 488 27.53 -3.26 -17.76
C CYS A 488 27.54 -4.61 -18.46
N GLY A 489 27.06 -5.66 -17.80
CA GLY A 489 26.91 -6.99 -18.37
C GLY A 489 25.52 -7.26 -18.94
N ALA A 490 24.50 -6.54 -18.48
CA ALA A 490 23.17 -6.52 -19.06
C ALA A 490 22.53 -5.16 -18.78
N GLY A 491 21.80 -4.61 -19.75
CA GLY A 491 20.90 -3.45 -19.55
C GLY A 491 19.44 -3.78 -19.81
N PHE A 492 19.15 -5.05 -20.08
CA PHE A 492 17.83 -5.61 -20.26
C PHE A 492 17.94 -7.12 -20.07
N GLY A 493 16.99 -7.77 -19.39
CA GLY A 493 17.07 -9.20 -19.15
C GLY A 493 17.15 -10.03 -20.45
N GLY A 494 16.58 -9.55 -21.55
CA GLY A 494 16.66 -10.17 -22.88
C GLY A 494 18.00 -10.03 -23.60
N ASP A 495 18.98 -9.36 -23.02
CA ASP A 495 20.34 -9.29 -23.57
C ASP A 495 20.95 -10.69 -23.68
N ARG A 496 21.87 -10.84 -24.64
CA ARG A 496 22.60 -12.10 -24.82
C ARG A 496 23.72 -12.21 -23.78
N PRO A 497 23.82 -13.31 -23.00
CA PRO A 497 24.91 -13.50 -22.02
C PRO A 497 26.32 -13.43 -22.64
N THR A 498 26.42 -13.76 -23.94
CA THR A 498 27.69 -13.69 -24.69
C THR A 498 28.24 -12.28 -24.84
N ALA A 499 27.39 -11.24 -24.80
CA ALA A 499 27.85 -9.84 -24.81
C ALA A 499 28.59 -9.50 -23.51
N ALA A 500 28.04 -9.92 -22.37
CA ALA A 500 28.68 -9.79 -21.06
C ALA A 500 30.00 -10.57 -21.00
N LEU A 501 30.02 -11.80 -21.52
CA LEU A 501 31.23 -12.61 -21.60
C LEU A 501 32.31 -11.91 -22.45
N LYS A 502 31.96 -11.31 -23.59
CA LYS A 502 32.92 -10.55 -24.42
C LYS A 502 33.50 -9.36 -23.67
N LEU A 503 32.68 -8.62 -22.92
CA LEU A 503 33.17 -7.52 -22.07
C LEU A 503 34.16 -8.06 -21.02
N LEU A 504 33.77 -9.15 -20.35
CA LEU A 504 34.57 -9.86 -19.36
C LEU A 504 35.87 -10.46 -19.94
N GLN A 505 35.95 -10.71 -21.25
CA GLN A 505 37.18 -11.17 -21.91
C GLN A 505 38.07 -10.00 -22.34
N ARG A 506 37.49 -8.90 -22.83
CA ARG A 506 38.22 -7.78 -23.45
C ARG A 506 38.75 -6.76 -22.44
N VAL A 507 38.03 -6.51 -21.34
CA VAL A 507 38.43 -5.48 -20.36
C VAL A 507 39.35 -6.10 -19.30
N LYS A 508 40.63 -5.72 -19.27
CA LYS A 508 41.67 -6.34 -18.42
C LYS A 508 41.58 -5.99 -16.93
N ASN A 509 41.04 -4.83 -16.57
CA ASN A 509 41.04 -4.33 -15.19
C ASN A 509 39.62 -4.19 -14.62
N LEU A 510 38.68 -5.03 -15.04
CA LEU A 510 37.31 -5.02 -14.54
C LEU A 510 37.27 -5.52 -13.08
N ASN A 511 36.53 -4.84 -12.21
CA ASN A 511 36.33 -5.24 -10.81
C ASN A 511 34.93 -5.82 -10.58
N TYR A 512 33.93 -5.24 -11.23
CA TYR A 512 32.52 -5.64 -11.11
C TYR A 512 31.89 -5.81 -12.48
N LEU A 513 30.98 -6.79 -12.58
CA LEU A 513 30.10 -6.98 -13.72
C LEU A 513 28.65 -6.90 -13.23
N VAL A 514 27.93 -5.86 -13.63
CA VAL A 514 26.55 -5.61 -13.20
C VAL A 514 25.59 -6.16 -14.27
N LEU A 515 24.67 -7.01 -13.86
CA LEU A 515 23.61 -7.57 -14.69
C LEU A 515 22.28 -6.93 -14.28
N GLU A 516 21.95 -5.82 -14.91
CA GLU A 516 20.63 -5.18 -14.81
C GLU A 516 19.70 -5.95 -15.78
N CYS A 517 18.84 -6.79 -15.22
CA CYS A 517 17.98 -7.71 -15.96
C CYS A 517 16.48 -7.50 -15.69
N LEU A 518 16.13 -6.74 -14.65
CA LEU A 518 14.76 -6.44 -14.32
C LEU A 518 14.44 -5.00 -14.70
N ALA A 519 13.62 -4.80 -15.73
CA ALA A 519 12.95 -3.52 -15.93
C ALA A 519 11.67 -3.44 -15.07
N GLU A 520 11.10 -2.23 -14.92
CA GLU A 520 9.82 -1.99 -14.22
C GLU A 520 8.71 -2.99 -14.61
N ARG A 521 8.67 -3.38 -15.88
CA ARG A 521 7.65 -4.25 -16.47
C ARG A 521 7.88 -5.73 -16.18
N THR A 522 9.14 -6.16 -16.16
CA THR A 522 9.53 -7.56 -15.96
C THR A 522 9.11 -8.05 -14.57
N LEU A 523 9.07 -7.18 -13.57
CA LEU A 523 8.70 -7.56 -12.20
C LEU A 523 7.20 -7.87 -12.05
N ALA A 524 6.33 -7.11 -12.71
CA ALA A 524 4.90 -7.40 -12.74
C ALA A 524 4.61 -8.72 -13.49
N ASP A 525 5.33 -8.95 -14.59
CA ASP A 525 5.24 -10.21 -15.34
C ASP A 525 5.74 -11.39 -14.47
N HIS A 526 6.85 -11.23 -13.74
CA HIS A 526 7.38 -12.26 -12.83
C HIS A 526 6.47 -12.53 -11.63
N TYR A 527 5.79 -11.51 -11.09
CA TYR A 527 4.77 -11.69 -10.05
C TYR A 527 3.59 -12.55 -10.55
N GLN A 528 3.14 -12.34 -11.79
CA GLN A 528 2.09 -13.18 -12.40
C GLN A 528 2.59 -14.60 -12.70
N VAL A 529 3.83 -14.76 -13.13
CA VAL A 529 4.47 -16.08 -13.30
C VAL A 529 4.55 -16.81 -11.95
N MET A 530 4.89 -16.10 -10.86
CA MET A 530 4.90 -16.65 -9.50
C MET A 530 3.49 -17.07 -9.04
N LEU A 531 2.48 -16.21 -9.23
CA LEU A 531 1.07 -16.54 -8.91
C LEU A 531 0.53 -17.73 -9.73
N SER A 532 1.14 -18.03 -10.88
CA SER A 532 0.83 -19.20 -11.70
C SER A 532 1.75 -20.40 -11.44
N GLY A 533 2.56 -20.37 -10.38
CA GLY A 533 3.39 -21.48 -9.90
C GLY A 533 4.86 -21.45 -10.36
N GLY A 534 5.37 -20.32 -10.86
CA GLY A 534 6.77 -20.13 -11.25
C GLY A 534 7.71 -19.68 -10.11
N ASP A 535 9.01 -19.74 -10.36
CA ASP A 535 10.07 -19.72 -9.33
C ASP A 535 10.27 -18.39 -8.56
N GLY A 536 9.56 -17.31 -8.89
CA GLY A 536 9.68 -16.00 -8.20
C GLY A 536 10.94 -15.15 -8.52
N TYR A 537 11.93 -15.71 -9.23
CA TYR A 537 13.14 -15.03 -9.73
C TYR A 537 13.32 -15.18 -11.26
N ASP A 538 14.31 -14.50 -11.86
CA ASP A 538 14.57 -14.59 -13.31
C ASP A 538 15.12 -15.98 -13.67
N SER A 539 14.34 -16.76 -14.42
CA SER A 539 14.68 -18.14 -14.78
C SER A 539 15.97 -18.29 -15.60
N ARG A 540 16.44 -17.21 -16.24
CA ARG A 540 17.70 -17.23 -17.01
C ARG A 540 18.94 -17.10 -16.13
N ILE A 541 18.80 -16.85 -14.82
CA ILE A 541 19.95 -16.72 -13.92
C ILE A 541 20.90 -17.93 -14.05
N ALA A 542 20.34 -19.13 -14.27
CA ALA A 542 21.14 -20.33 -14.47
C ALA A 542 21.98 -20.30 -15.76
N GLU A 543 21.41 -19.80 -16.87
CA GLU A 543 22.14 -19.65 -18.15
C GLU A 543 23.28 -18.64 -18.01
N TRP A 544 22.99 -17.48 -17.44
CA TRP A 544 23.96 -16.40 -17.24
C TRP A 544 25.11 -16.86 -16.33
N MET A 545 24.80 -17.48 -15.20
CA MET A 545 25.81 -17.93 -14.24
C MET A 545 26.65 -19.08 -14.78
N LYS A 546 26.07 -20.00 -15.56
CA LYS A 546 26.84 -21.06 -16.24
C LYS A 546 27.94 -20.51 -17.13
N LEU A 547 27.64 -19.41 -17.83
CA LEU A 547 28.57 -18.81 -18.78
C LEU A 547 29.61 -17.90 -18.10
N LEU A 548 29.20 -17.11 -17.10
CA LEU A 548 30.01 -16.03 -16.56
C LEU A 548 30.86 -16.45 -15.34
N LEU A 549 30.34 -17.29 -14.45
CA LEU A 549 31.01 -17.66 -13.19
C LEU A 549 32.45 -18.15 -13.39
N PRO A 550 32.77 -19.06 -14.34
CA PRO A 550 34.13 -19.59 -14.46
C PRO A 550 35.18 -18.50 -14.72
N LEU A 551 34.86 -17.53 -15.59
CA LEU A 551 35.80 -16.46 -15.94
C LEU A 551 35.81 -15.36 -14.87
N SER A 552 34.65 -15.02 -14.30
CA SER A 552 34.54 -14.02 -13.23
C SER A 552 35.35 -14.45 -12.00
N MET A 553 35.22 -15.71 -11.57
CA MET A 553 36.01 -16.25 -10.45
C MET A 553 37.50 -16.26 -10.74
N LYS A 554 37.92 -16.74 -11.92
CA LYS A 554 39.33 -16.78 -12.33
C LYS A 554 39.97 -15.38 -12.29
N ARG A 555 39.18 -14.34 -12.54
CA ARG A 555 39.64 -12.94 -12.61
C ARG A 555 39.31 -12.14 -11.35
N ASN A 556 38.73 -12.77 -10.33
CA ASN A 556 38.27 -12.13 -9.10
C ASN A 556 37.34 -10.92 -9.36
N ILE A 557 36.34 -11.12 -10.22
CA ILE A 557 35.34 -10.12 -10.60
C ILE A 557 34.03 -10.48 -9.91
N CYS A 558 33.48 -9.54 -9.14
CA CYS A 558 32.20 -9.71 -8.46
C CYS A 558 31.05 -9.46 -9.45
N ILE A 559 30.08 -10.37 -9.50
CA ILE A 559 28.84 -10.17 -10.27
C ILE A 559 27.78 -9.57 -9.34
N ILE A 560 27.10 -8.50 -9.77
CA ILE A 560 25.96 -7.92 -9.05
C ILE A 560 24.75 -8.03 -9.97
N THR A 561 23.63 -8.57 -9.50
CA THR A 561 22.44 -8.73 -10.34
C THR A 561 21.15 -8.54 -9.59
N ASN A 562 20.17 -7.91 -10.23
CA ASN A 562 18.81 -7.82 -9.72
C ASN A 562 17.92 -9.01 -10.15
N MET A 563 18.47 -10.07 -10.74
CA MET A 563 17.73 -11.27 -11.17
C MET A 563 17.00 -12.02 -10.04
N GLY A 564 17.19 -11.63 -8.77
CA GLY A 564 16.48 -12.21 -7.62
C GLY A 564 14.99 -11.85 -7.57
N ALA A 565 14.57 -10.76 -8.20
CA ALA A 565 13.17 -10.32 -8.28
C ALA A 565 12.42 -10.38 -6.93
N MET A 566 11.40 -11.24 -6.82
CA MET A 566 10.56 -11.39 -5.62
C MET A 566 11.10 -12.47 -4.66
N ASP A 567 11.89 -13.43 -5.16
CA ASP A 567 12.51 -14.48 -4.36
C ASP A 567 14.04 -14.53 -4.58
N PRO A 568 14.78 -13.56 -4.04
CA PRO A 568 16.21 -13.48 -4.22
C PRO A 568 16.96 -14.60 -3.45
N LEU A 569 16.32 -15.24 -2.47
CA LEU A 569 16.87 -16.40 -1.75
C LEU A 569 16.81 -17.68 -2.62
N ALA A 570 15.69 -17.94 -3.30
CA ALA A 570 15.63 -19.05 -4.24
C ALA A 570 16.61 -18.85 -5.42
N ALA A 571 16.77 -17.61 -5.89
CA ALA A 571 17.79 -17.26 -6.88
C ALA A 571 19.21 -17.57 -6.36
N GLN A 572 19.53 -17.24 -5.10
CA GLN A 572 20.80 -17.59 -4.46
C GLN A 572 21.04 -19.10 -4.48
N GLN A 573 20.02 -19.87 -4.07
CA GLN A 573 20.10 -21.33 -4.09
C GLN A 573 20.39 -21.86 -5.49
N LYS A 574 19.78 -21.26 -6.51
CA LYS A 574 20.00 -21.64 -7.91
C LYS A 574 21.41 -21.34 -8.39
N VAL A 575 21.99 -20.21 -8.00
CA VAL A 575 23.39 -19.87 -8.33
C VAL A 575 24.36 -20.84 -7.66
N ILE A 576 24.11 -21.22 -6.40
CA ILE A 576 24.92 -22.20 -5.67
C ILE A 576 24.85 -23.57 -6.36
N GLU A 577 23.67 -24.02 -6.78
CA GLU A 577 23.47 -25.27 -7.53
C GLU A 577 24.28 -25.26 -8.84
N VAL A 578 24.19 -24.17 -9.61
CA VAL A 578 24.91 -24.00 -10.88
C VAL A 578 26.42 -24.03 -10.65
N ALA A 579 26.92 -23.32 -9.64
CA ALA A 579 28.33 -23.33 -9.31
C ALA A 579 28.82 -24.72 -8.90
N GLY A 580 28.04 -25.45 -8.09
CA GLY A 580 28.31 -26.84 -7.73
C GLY A 580 28.42 -27.74 -8.94
N SER A 581 27.54 -27.59 -9.94
CA SER A 581 27.59 -28.35 -11.20
C SER A 581 28.84 -28.06 -12.05
N LEU A 582 29.45 -26.89 -11.86
CA LEU A 582 30.70 -26.48 -12.52
C LEU A 582 31.96 -26.82 -11.71
N GLY A 583 31.81 -27.39 -10.51
CA GLY A 583 32.91 -27.63 -9.59
C GLY A 583 33.53 -26.36 -9.00
N LEU A 584 32.76 -25.27 -8.92
CA LEU A 584 33.19 -23.98 -8.38
C LEU A 584 32.67 -23.79 -6.95
N ASN A 585 33.52 -23.28 -6.06
CA ASN A 585 33.10 -22.86 -4.72
C ASN A 585 32.83 -21.36 -4.72
N VAL A 586 31.56 -20.96 -4.74
CA VAL A 586 31.12 -19.56 -4.81
C VAL A 586 30.54 -19.10 -3.48
N SER A 587 30.84 -17.86 -3.12
CA SER A 587 30.09 -17.11 -2.10
C SER A 587 29.04 -16.24 -2.77
N VAL A 588 27.79 -16.38 -2.35
CA VAL A 588 26.66 -15.62 -2.90
C VAL A 588 25.98 -14.89 -1.74
N ALA A 589 25.94 -13.56 -1.79
CA ALA A 589 25.22 -12.73 -0.83
C ALA A 589 23.91 -12.22 -1.43
N VAL A 590 22.93 -11.97 -0.57
CA VAL A 590 21.62 -11.47 -0.97
C VAL A 590 21.33 -10.13 -0.29
N ALA A 591 20.94 -9.13 -1.08
CA ALA A 591 20.52 -7.81 -0.60
C ALA A 591 19.04 -7.59 -0.95
N TYR A 592 18.16 -7.60 0.04
CA TYR A 592 16.70 -7.53 -0.20
C TYR A 592 15.92 -6.83 0.91
N GLU A 593 14.67 -6.46 0.62
CA GLU A 593 13.77 -5.80 1.57
C GLU A 593 13.17 -6.81 2.55
N GLY A 594 13.21 -6.52 3.86
CA GLY A 594 12.68 -7.42 4.91
C GLY A 594 11.14 -7.57 4.94
N SER A 595 10.40 -6.87 4.07
CA SER A 595 8.93 -6.90 4.00
C SER A 595 8.42 -7.28 2.61
N VAL A 596 8.87 -8.41 2.07
CA VAL A 596 8.21 -9.02 0.90
C VAL A 596 6.82 -9.52 1.34
N LYS A 597 5.85 -8.61 1.39
CA LYS A 597 4.42 -8.93 1.55
C LYS A 597 3.92 -9.47 0.21
N GLU A 598 3.04 -10.47 0.27
CA GLU A 598 2.38 -11.13 -0.87
C GLU A 598 1.58 -10.22 -1.83
N SER A 599 1.58 -8.91 -1.62
CA SER A 599 0.88 -7.94 -2.47
C SER A 599 1.54 -7.65 -3.83
N GLY A 600 2.65 -8.32 -4.18
CA GLY A 600 3.44 -8.04 -5.40
C GLY A 600 4.07 -6.65 -5.42
N ILE A 601 4.09 -5.98 -4.27
CA ILE A 601 4.58 -4.61 -4.12
C ILE A 601 6.10 -4.62 -4.00
N SER A 602 6.74 -3.75 -4.78
CA SER A 602 8.20 -3.64 -4.86
C SER A 602 8.66 -2.23 -4.53
N THR A 603 9.48 -2.10 -3.49
CA THR A 603 10.15 -0.84 -3.15
C THR A 603 11.46 -0.71 -3.92
N TYR A 604 11.77 0.49 -4.42
CA TYR A 604 13.08 0.80 -5.01
C TYR A 604 14.10 0.98 -3.88
N MET A 605 14.97 -0.02 -3.70
CA MET A 605 16.07 0.05 -2.76
C MET A 605 17.22 0.90 -3.32
N GLY A 606 17.99 1.53 -2.42
CA GLY A 606 19.26 2.17 -2.75
C GLY A 606 20.44 1.20 -2.72
N GLY A 607 21.66 1.73 -2.83
CA GLY A 607 22.89 0.95 -2.86
C GLY A 607 23.36 0.44 -1.50
N ALA A 608 22.81 0.96 -0.39
CA ALA A 608 23.29 0.65 0.97
C ALA A 608 23.30 -0.86 1.32
N PRO A 609 22.26 -1.65 1.02
CA PRO A 609 22.25 -3.09 1.30
C PRO A 609 23.32 -3.86 0.53
N ILE A 610 23.62 -3.44 -0.69
CA ILE A 610 24.69 -4.03 -1.50
C ILE A 610 26.05 -3.71 -0.88
N VAL A 611 26.27 -2.47 -0.42
CA VAL A 611 27.50 -2.08 0.28
C VAL A 611 27.71 -2.91 1.54
N GLU A 612 26.67 -3.14 2.33
CA GLU A 612 26.76 -3.96 3.54
C GLU A 612 27.09 -5.43 3.20
N CYS A 613 26.53 -5.99 2.13
CA CYS A 613 26.92 -7.32 1.64
C CYS A 613 28.41 -7.38 1.26
N LEU A 614 28.91 -6.35 0.59
CA LEU A 614 30.32 -6.25 0.21
C LEU A 614 31.24 -6.18 1.44
N GLU A 615 30.88 -5.34 2.42
CA GLU A 615 31.65 -5.17 3.66
C GLU A 615 31.69 -6.45 4.51
N LYS A 616 30.55 -7.14 4.63
CA LYS A 616 30.39 -8.28 5.53
C LYS A 616 30.93 -9.58 4.95
N TYR A 617 30.73 -9.81 3.64
CA TYR A 617 30.90 -11.15 3.06
C TYR A 617 31.96 -11.25 1.96
N HIS A 618 32.38 -10.13 1.34
CA HIS A 618 33.26 -10.14 0.17
C HIS A 618 32.84 -11.18 -0.90
N PRO A 619 31.56 -11.18 -1.32
CA PRO A 619 31.00 -12.28 -2.09
C PRO A 619 31.51 -12.30 -3.54
N ASN A 620 31.39 -13.46 -4.19
CA ASN A 620 31.62 -13.58 -5.64
C ASN A 620 30.41 -13.12 -6.46
N VAL A 621 29.21 -13.28 -5.90
CA VAL A 621 27.94 -12.87 -6.51
C VAL A 621 27.08 -12.17 -5.47
N ILE A 622 26.49 -11.03 -5.84
CA ILE A 622 25.43 -10.38 -5.09
C ILE A 622 24.15 -10.46 -5.89
N ILE A 623 23.11 -11.01 -5.27
CA ILE A 623 21.76 -11.05 -5.83
C ILE A 623 20.90 -10.07 -5.06
N THR A 624 20.15 -9.26 -5.79
CA THR A 624 19.24 -8.28 -5.18
C THR A 624 17.81 -8.57 -5.57
N SER A 625 16.86 -8.14 -4.73
CA SER A 625 15.49 -7.84 -5.17
C SER A 625 15.47 -6.56 -6.02
N ARG A 626 14.35 -5.83 -6.09
CA ARG A 626 14.32 -4.55 -6.80
C ARG A 626 15.20 -3.49 -6.12
N VAL A 627 16.15 -2.99 -6.89
CA VAL A 627 17.06 -1.89 -6.54
C VAL A 627 16.92 -0.84 -7.66
N ALA A 628 17.18 0.43 -7.35
CA ALA A 628 17.30 1.46 -8.39
C ALA A 628 18.44 1.11 -9.36
N ASP A 629 18.23 1.31 -10.65
CA ASP A 629 19.12 0.78 -11.69
C ASP A 629 20.55 1.33 -11.52
N ALA A 630 20.68 2.65 -11.34
CA ALA A 630 21.93 3.32 -11.02
C ALA A 630 22.57 2.84 -9.70
N ALA A 631 21.78 2.38 -8.73
CA ALA A 631 22.28 1.96 -7.43
C ALA A 631 23.06 0.63 -7.48
N LEU A 632 22.75 -0.26 -8.44
CA LEU A 632 23.54 -1.46 -8.72
C LEU A 632 24.99 -1.13 -9.09
N PHE A 633 25.20 0.01 -9.74
CA PHE A 633 26.51 0.53 -10.12
C PHE A 633 27.11 1.43 -9.05
N LEU A 634 26.31 2.23 -8.35
CA LEU A 634 26.78 3.13 -7.29
C LEU A 634 27.38 2.36 -6.10
N ALA A 635 26.73 1.27 -5.66
CA ALA A 635 27.15 0.51 -4.49
C ALA A 635 28.62 0.05 -4.51
N PRO A 636 29.15 -0.59 -5.58
CA PRO A 636 30.57 -0.93 -5.64
C PRO A 636 31.50 0.30 -5.64
N MET A 637 31.05 1.47 -6.12
CA MET A 637 31.84 2.71 -6.03
C MET A 637 31.96 3.18 -4.58
N VAL A 638 30.83 3.22 -3.86
CA VAL A 638 30.78 3.60 -2.44
C VAL A 638 31.66 2.66 -1.61
N TYR A 639 31.57 1.35 -1.86
CA TYR A 639 32.37 0.35 -1.15
C TYR A 639 33.88 0.50 -1.44
N GLU A 640 34.29 0.43 -2.71
CA GLU A 640 35.71 0.37 -3.09
C GLU A 640 36.46 1.68 -2.86
N LEU A 641 35.81 2.81 -3.13
CA LEU A 641 36.45 4.14 -3.04
C LEU A 641 36.39 4.72 -1.63
N GLY A 642 35.64 4.09 -0.72
CA GLY A 642 35.51 4.51 0.67
C GLY A 642 34.62 5.74 0.86
N TRP A 643 33.69 6.00 -0.06
CA TRP A 643 32.75 7.11 0.05
C TRP A 643 31.71 6.84 1.16
N ASN A 644 31.23 7.89 1.81
CA ASN A 644 30.15 7.80 2.78
C ASN A 644 28.84 8.34 2.19
N TRP A 645 27.73 8.07 2.85
CA TRP A 645 26.40 8.43 2.36
C TRP A 645 26.08 9.94 2.46
N ASP A 646 26.95 10.71 3.11
CA ASP A 646 26.93 12.18 3.17
C ASP A 646 27.93 12.84 2.20
N ASP A 647 28.69 12.07 1.41
CA ASP A 647 29.58 12.58 0.36
C ASP A 647 28.79 12.96 -0.91
N PHE A 648 27.79 13.84 -0.77
CA PHE A 648 26.78 14.11 -1.79
C PHE A 648 27.33 14.44 -3.20
N PRO A 649 28.42 15.22 -3.36
CA PRO A 649 29.00 15.46 -4.69
C PRO A 649 29.55 14.19 -5.35
N LEU A 650 30.17 13.29 -4.57
CA LEU A 650 30.71 12.03 -5.07
C LEU A 650 29.58 11.06 -5.42
N LEU A 651 28.54 11.01 -4.57
CA LEU A 651 27.34 10.20 -4.84
C LEU A 651 26.60 10.68 -6.09
N ALA A 652 26.42 11.99 -6.29
CA ALA A 652 25.81 12.56 -7.49
C ALA A 652 26.58 12.15 -8.77
N GLN A 653 27.90 12.21 -8.70
CA GLN A 653 28.77 11.84 -9.81
C GLN A 653 28.80 10.31 -10.04
N GLY A 654 28.67 9.50 -8.99
CA GLY A 654 28.49 8.05 -9.08
C GLY A 654 27.12 7.65 -9.66
N ILE A 655 26.05 8.37 -9.32
CA ILE A 655 24.72 8.16 -9.89
C ILE A 655 24.71 8.49 -11.38
N LEU A 656 25.41 9.56 -11.81
CA LEU A 656 25.63 9.81 -13.24
C LEU A 656 26.31 8.62 -13.93
N ALA A 657 27.31 8.02 -13.30
CA ALA A 657 27.99 6.84 -13.83
C ALA A 657 27.03 5.65 -13.96
N GLY A 658 26.22 5.38 -12.94
CA GLY A 658 25.20 4.33 -12.96
C GLY A 658 24.17 4.55 -14.07
N HIS A 659 23.63 5.76 -14.17
CA HIS A 659 22.63 6.12 -15.18
C HIS A 659 23.15 6.06 -16.64
N LEU A 660 24.43 6.33 -16.85
CA LEU A 660 25.04 6.14 -18.17
C LEU A 660 25.27 4.66 -18.51
N LEU A 661 25.48 3.81 -17.51
CA LEU A 661 25.74 2.37 -17.68
C LEU A 661 24.46 1.53 -17.74
N GLU A 662 23.37 1.95 -17.09
CA GLU A 662 22.07 1.30 -17.20
C GLU A 662 21.59 1.37 -18.67
N CYS A 663 20.82 0.39 -19.13
CA CYS A 663 20.38 0.24 -20.53
C CYS A 663 21.46 -0.15 -21.57
N GLY A 664 22.66 -0.56 -21.13
CA GLY A 664 23.56 -1.39 -21.94
C GLY A 664 24.17 -0.71 -23.17
N CYS A 665 23.93 -1.24 -24.37
CA CYS A 665 24.66 -0.83 -25.58
C CYS A 665 24.28 0.56 -26.11
N GLN A 666 23.21 1.20 -25.62
CA GLN A 666 22.77 2.50 -26.10
C GLN A 666 23.85 3.59 -25.96
N LEU A 667 24.54 3.63 -24.82
CA LEU A 667 25.68 4.52 -24.58
C LEU A 667 26.79 4.37 -25.64
N THR A 668 26.95 3.16 -26.19
CA THR A 668 27.95 2.82 -27.21
C THR A 668 27.42 2.83 -28.63
N GLY A 669 26.28 3.48 -28.88
CA GLY A 669 25.69 3.60 -30.21
C GLY A 669 24.85 2.41 -30.66
N GLY A 670 24.21 1.72 -29.70
CA GLY A 670 23.33 0.57 -29.90
C GLY A 670 22.09 0.82 -30.77
N TYR A 671 21.25 -0.21 -30.89
CA TYR A 671 20.17 -0.29 -31.89
C TYR A 671 19.03 0.73 -31.73
N PHE A 672 18.85 1.31 -30.53
CA PHE A 672 17.75 2.24 -30.23
C PHE A 672 18.10 3.73 -30.39
N MET A 673 19.32 4.04 -30.84
CA MET A 673 19.79 5.42 -30.97
C MET A 673 19.04 6.19 -32.09
N HIS A 674 19.02 7.54 -32.04
CA HIS A 674 18.32 8.40 -33.00
C HIS A 674 18.86 8.25 -34.45
N PRO A 675 18.03 7.89 -35.46
CA PRO A 675 18.51 7.62 -36.82
C PRO A 675 18.95 8.86 -37.60
N GLY A 676 18.49 10.05 -37.22
CA GLY A 676 18.88 11.32 -37.84
C GLY A 676 20.15 11.97 -37.28
N ASP A 677 20.91 11.30 -36.41
CA ASP A 677 22.17 11.87 -35.90
C ASP A 677 23.26 11.87 -36.99
N LYS A 678 23.65 13.06 -37.45
CA LYS A 678 24.70 13.29 -38.46
C LYS A 678 26.08 12.78 -38.05
N TYR A 679 26.31 12.53 -36.75
CA TYR A 679 27.56 11.97 -36.23
C TYR A 679 27.56 10.43 -36.21
N ARG A 680 26.53 9.77 -36.75
CA ARG A 680 26.27 8.32 -36.70
C ARG A 680 26.73 7.53 -37.94
N SER A 681 27.74 7.99 -38.68
CA SER A 681 28.31 7.16 -39.75
C SER A 681 29.10 5.98 -39.15
N MET A 682 28.42 4.85 -38.94
CA MET A 682 29.03 3.59 -38.50
C MET A 682 29.04 2.59 -39.65
N SER A 683 30.18 1.94 -39.83
CA SER A 683 30.28 0.83 -40.77
C SER A 683 29.43 -0.37 -40.31
N PHE A 684 28.98 -1.19 -41.26
CA PHE A 684 28.29 -2.44 -40.96
C PHE A 684 29.11 -3.32 -39.99
N GLN A 685 30.43 -3.38 -40.15
CA GLN A 685 31.34 -4.09 -39.26
C GLN A 685 31.30 -3.57 -37.81
N GLN A 686 31.16 -2.25 -37.61
CA GLN A 686 31.00 -1.68 -36.27
C GLN A 686 29.64 -2.06 -35.64
N LEU A 687 28.57 -2.16 -36.44
CA LEU A 687 27.25 -2.58 -35.96
C LEU A 687 27.20 -4.08 -35.59
N LEU A 688 28.01 -4.92 -36.22
CA LEU A 688 28.09 -6.35 -35.91
C LEU A 688 28.86 -6.67 -34.62
N ASN A 689 29.68 -5.75 -34.13
CA ASN A 689 30.58 -5.96 -32.98
C ASN A 689 30.42 -4.89 -31.89
N ILE A 690 29.22 -4.35 -31.71
CA ILE A 690 28.90 -3.43 -30.61
C ILE A 690 29.21 -4.14 -29.28
N SER A 691 29.81 -3.41 -28.34
CA SER A 691 30.12 -3.90 -27.00
C SER A 691 29.35 -3.12 -25.97
N LEU A 692 29.01 -3.79 -24.88
CA LEU A 692 28.54 -3.12 -23.67
C LEU A 692 29.62 -2.16 -23.12
N PRO A 693 29.20 -1.07 -22.44
CA PRO A 693 30.10 -0.11 -21.83
C PRO A 693 30.64 -0.57 -20.47
N TYR A 694 31.67 0.12 -20.00
CA TYR A 694 32.15 0.09 -18.62
C TYR A 694 32.53 1.50 -18.17
N ALA A 695 32.60 1.74 -16.87
CA ALA A 695 33.09 2.99 -16.30
C ALA A 695 34.33 2.76 -15.43
N GLU A 696 35.23 3.73 -15.46
CA GLU A 696 36.32 3.89 -14.52
C GLU A 696 36.03 5.11 -13.64
N VAL A 697 36.00 4.90 -12.32
CA VAL A 697 35.69 5.93 -11.33
C VAL A 697 36.83 6.01 -10.33
N GLU A 698 37.44 7.19 -10.21
CA GLU A 698 38.51 7.49 -9.25
C GLU A 698 37.93 7.97 -7.91
N CYS A 699 38.71 7.89 -6.83
CA CYS A 699 38.22 8.21 -5.48
C CYS A 699 37.76 9.67 -5.30
N ASP A 700 38.21 10.59 -6.15
CA ASP A 700 37.79 12.00 -6.18
C ASP A 700 36.50 12.25 -6.99
N GLY A 701 35.88 11.18 -7.52
CA GLY A 701 34.67 11.26 -8.33
C GLY A 701 34.94 11.40 -9.82
N LYS A 702 36.20 11.47 -10.28
CA LYS A 702 36.49 11.57 -11.71
C LYS A 702 35.99 10.33 -12.45
N LEU A 703 35.06 10.55 -13.38
CA LEU A 703 34.32 9.53 -14.11
C LEU A 703 34.76 9.49 -15.58
N THR A 704 35.19 8.32 -16.05
CA THR A 704 35.38 8.03 -17.47
C THR A 704 34.54 6.84 -17.88
N VAL A 705 33.59 7.04 -18.79
CA VAL A 705 32.88 5.94 -19.45
C VAL A 705 33.65 5.48 -20.69
N ALA A 706 33.63 4.19 -20.96
CA ALA A 706 34.45 3.58 -21.99
C ALA A 706 33.79 2.35 -22.62
N LYS A 707 34.27 1.99 -23.82
CA LYS A 707 34.03 0.70 -24.46
C LYS A 707 35.38 0.03 -24.77
N PRO A 708 35.45 -1.30 -24.98
CA PRO A 708 36.68 -1.94 -25.43
C PRO A 708 37.20 -1.31 -26.74
N GLU A 709 38.51 -1.09 -26.84
CA GLU A 709 39.12 -0.39 -27.99
C GLU A 709 38.86 -1.09 -29.32
N GLU A 710 38.88 -2.43 -29.32
CA GLU A 710 38.64 -3.27 -30.51
C GLU A 710 37.15 -3.60 -30.74
N SER A 711 36.24 -3.03 -29.95
CA SER A 711 34.80 -3.20 -30.19
C SER A 711 34.27 -2.20 -31.21
N GLY A 712 33.22 -2.59 -31.91
CA GLY A 712 32.36 -1.69 -32.65
C GLY A 712 31.56 -0.76 -31.73
N GLY A 713 30.62 -0.03 -32.33
CA GLY A 713 29.90 1.06 -31.67
C GLY A 713 30.65 2.39 -31.67
N LEU A 714 29.98 3.43 -31.18
CA LEU A 714 30.45 4.82 -31.09
C LEU A 714 30.23 5.34 -29.67
N LEU A 715 31.25 5.97 -29.09
CA LEU A 715 31.15 6.60 -27.77
C LEU A 715 31.62 8.05 -27.86
N ASN A 716 30.67 9.00 -27.80
CA ASN A 716 30.95 10.42 -27.92
C ASN A 716 29.91 11.26 -27.15
N PHE A 717 29.99 12.59 -27.27
CA PHE A 717 29.02 13.49 -26.67
C PHE A 717 27.57 13.12 -27.02
N SER A 718 27.26 12.86 -28.29
CA SER A 718 25.89 12.54 -28.72
C SER A 718 25.37 11.27 -28.07
N THR A 719 26.16 10.18 -28.06
CA THR A 719 25.71 8.91 -27.49
C THR A 719 25.55 9.00 -25.96
N CYS A 720 26.41 9.77 -25.29
CA CYS A 720 26.30 10.03 -23.85
C CYS A 720 25.11 10.94 -23.52
N ALA A 721 24.85 11.97 -24.31
CA ALA A 721 23.72 12.88 -24.11
C ALA A 721 22.39 12.19 -24.37
N GLU A 722 22.31 11.33 -25.39
CA GLU A 722 21.11 10.54 -25.67
C GLU A 722 20.84 9.53 -24.57
N GLN A 723 21.88 8.85 -24.06
CA GLN A 723 21.75 7.98 -22.91
C GLN A 723 21.35 8.75 -21.65
N LEU A 724 21.93 9.94 -21.39
CA LEU A 724 21.56 10.75 -20.25
C LEU A 724 20.10 11.20 -20.32
N LEU A 725 19.61 11.63 -21.49
CA LEU A 725 18.24 12.11 -21.63
C LEU A 725 17.21 10.97 -21.67
N TYR A 726 17.67 9.73 -21.78
CA TYR A 726 16.84 8.54 -21.74
C TYR A 726 16.25 8.41 -20.32
N GLU A 727 14.95 8.66 -20.18
CA GLU A 727 14.19 8.57 -18.92
C GLU A 727 14.30 9.74 -17.92
N ILE A 728 14.98 10.83 -18.30
CA ILE A 728 14.93 12.07 -17.52
C ILE A 728 13.69 12.90 -17.87
N GLY A 729 12.82 13.08 -16.88
CA GLY A 729 11.70 14.04 -16.96
C GLY A 729 12.13 15.47 -16.61
N ASP A 730 12.75 15.65 -15.45
CA ASP A 730 13.32 16.92 -14.97
C ASP A 730 14.82 16.73 -14.70
N PRO A 731 15.71 17.33 -15.50
CA PRO A 731 17.16 17.18 -15.33
C PRO A 731 17.68 17.84 -14.04
N SER A 732 16.93 18.75 -13.41
CA SER A 732 17.33 19.39 -12.15
C SER A 732 16.97 18.57 -10.90
N ALA A 733 16.19 17.51 -11.07
CA ALA A 733 15.66 16.68 -10.01
C ALA A 733 15.52 15.21 -10.45
N TYR A 734 16.63 14.57 -10.81
CA TYR A 734 16.67 13.12 -11.04
C TYR A 734 16.68 12.39 -9.69
N ILE A 735 15.61 11.65 -9.38
CA ILE A 735 15.39 11.07 -8.06
C ILE A 735 15.85 9.61 -8.02
N THR A 736 16.79 9.30 -7.14
CA THR A 736 17.15 7.92 -6.73
C THR A 736 16.95 7.75 -5.23
N PRO A 737 16.78 6.52 -4.71
CA PRO A 737 16.75 6.27 -3.26
C PRO A 737 17.95 6.82 -2.50
N ASP A 738 19.12 6.90 -3.15
CA ASP A 738 20.37 7.32 -2.54
C ASP A 738 20.54 8.85 -2.51
N LEU A 739 20.14 9.54 -3.58
CA LEU A 739 20.29 11.01 -3.71
C LEU A 739 19.36 11.57 -4.80
N VAL A 740 18.92 12.81 -4.64
CA VAL A 740 18.32 13.59 -5.73
C VAL A 740 19.41 14.39 -6.45
N VAL A 741 19.57 14.17 -7.75
CA VAL A 741 20.70 14.67 -8.56
C VAL A 741 20.23 15.72 -9.57
N ASP A 742 20.99 16.80 -9.68
CA ASP A 742 20.91 17.79 -10.74
C ASP A 742 21.94 17.46 -11.84
N PHE A 743 21.43 17.08 -13.01
CA PHE A 743 22.19 16.80 -14.22
C PHE A 743 22.27 18.00 -15.19
N SER A 744 21.70 19.15 -14.86
CA SER A 744 21.62 20.32 -15.77
C SER A 744 22.99 20.86 -16.19
N ASN A 745 24.03 20.58 -15.40
CA ASN A 745 25.40 21.03 -15.65
C ASN A 745 26.32 19.89 -16.12
N VAL A 746 25.77 18.74 -16.47
CA VAL A 746 26.57 17.60 -16.95
C VAL A 746 27.19 17.92 -18.31
N SER A 747 28.47 17.57 -18.44
CA SER A 747 29.25 17.74 -19.66
C SER A 747 30.01 16.47 -20.00
N PHE A 748 30.20 16.25 -21.30
CA PHE A 748 30.92 15.10 -21.85
C PHE A 748 32.11 15.57 -22.68
N CYS A 749 33.30 15.07 -22.33
CA CYS A 749 34.55 15.37 -23.04
C CYS A 749 35.13 14.08 -23.63
N SER A 750 35.03 13.92 -24.94
CA SER A 750 35.62 12.77 -25.65
C SER A 750 37.15 12.84 -25.61
N ILE A 751 37.79 11.83 -25.02
CA ILE A 751 39.26 11.68 -25.04
C ILE A 751 39.68 10.84 -26.25
N SER A 752 38.88 9.84 -26.61
CA SER A 752 39.13 8.96 -27.75
C SER A 752 37.82 8.42 -28.31
N SER A 753 37.88 7.65 -29.40
CA SER A 753 36.72 6.95 -29.98
C SER A 753 36.09 5.91 -29.04
N SER A 754 36.75 5.58 -27.92
CA SER A 754 36.32 4.56 -26.98
C SER A 754 36.26 5.04 -25.53
N ARG A 755 36.48 6.34 -25.26
CA ARG A 755 36.51 6.90 -23.89
C ARG A 755 35.99 8.34 -23.84
N VAL A 756 35.12 8.62 -22.88
CA VAL A 756 34.53 9.94 -22.62
C VAL A 756 34.61 10.24 -21.13
N VAL A 757 35.11 11.43 -20.77
CA VAL A 757 35.03 11.95 -19.40
C VAL A 757 33.67 12.58 -19.20
N CYS A 758 33.03 12.25 -18.09
CA CYS A 758 31.73 12.79 -17.71
C CYS A 758 31.88 13.56 -16.40
N SER A 759 31.34 14.76 -16.32
CA SER A 759 31.44 15.60 -15.10
C SER A 759 30.27 16.56 -14.99
N GLY A 760 30.02 17.08 -13.78
CA GLY A 760 29.07 18.19 -13.58
C GLY A 760 27.74 17.80 -12.94
N ALA A 761 27.56 16.53 -12.56
CA ALA A 761 26.44 16.12 -11.72
C ALA A 761 26.59 16.68 -10.30
N LYS A 762 25.51 17.18 -9.72
CA LYS A 762 25.51 17.81 -8.38
C LYS A 762 24.31 17.33 -7.56
N PRO A 763 24.38 17.36 -6.22
CA PRO A 763 23.19 17.17 -5.40
C PRO A 763 22.18 18.28 -5.65
N SER A 764 20.90 17.91 -5.76
CA SER A 764 19.79 18.86 -5.82
C SER A 764 19.49 19.43 -4.43
N ILE A 765 18.69 20.51 -4.36
CA ILE A 765 18.38 21.25 -3.11
C ILE A 765 17.71 20.34 -2.05
N GLN A 766 16.92 19.35 -2.49
CA GLN A 766 16.24 18.41 -1.60
C GLN A 766 17.17 17.33 -1.02
N GLY A 767 18.43 17.21 -1.48
CA GLY A 767 19.45 16.29 -0.93
C GLY A 767 19.08 14.81 -1.10
N VAL A 768 18.30 14.26 -0.15
CA VAL A 768 17.88 12.85 -0.10
C VAL A 768 16.35 12.80 -0.14
N PRO A 769 15.72 11.91 -0.94
CA PRO A 769 14.27 11.85 -0.99
C PRO A 769 13.66 11.42 0.35
N GLU A 770 12.64 12.15 0.81
CA GLU A 770 11.92 11.80 2.05
C GLU A 770 11.14 10.48 1.96
N LYS A 771 10.95 9.97 0.74
CA LYS A 771 10.09 8.82 0.41
C LYS A 771 10.71 7.97 -0.69
N LEU A 772 10.62 6.66 -0.50
CA LEU A 772 11.01 5.68 -1.51
C LEU A 772 9.87 5.45 -2.51
N LEU A 773 10.25 5.19 -3.76
CA LEU A 773 9.30 4.77 -4.80
C LEU A 773 8.87 3.33 -4.52
N GLN A 774 7.56 3.10 -4.47
CA GLN A 774 6.99 1.79 -4.32
C GLN A 774 6.06 1.51 -5.52
N LEU A 775 6.32 0.42 -6.22
CA LEU A 775 5.49 -0.07 -7.32
C LEU A 775 4.55 -1.15 -6.79
N ALA A 776 3.25 -0.96 -6.99
CA ALA A 776 2.25 -1.97 -6.69
C ALA A 776 1.56 -2.39 -8.00
N PRO A 777 1.51 -3.69 -8.32
CA PRO A 777 0.68 -4.17 -9.42
C PRO A 777 -0.78 -3.87 -9.07
N LYS A 778 -1.48 -3.21 -9.98
CA LYS A 778 -2.91 -2.95 -9.87
C LYS A 778 -3.59 -3.47 -11.11
N ASP A 779 -4.61 -4.30 -10.93
CA ASP A 779 -5.51 -4.69 -12.01
C ASP A 779 -6.24 -3.44 -12.49
N CYS A 780 -5.92 -3.02 -13.71
CA CYS A 780 -6.42 -1.78 -14.30
C CYS A 780 -7.13 -2.00 -15.63
N GLY A 781 -7.61 -3.23 -15.86
CA GLY A 781 -8.29 -3.66 -17.08
C GLY A 781 -7.39 -4.51 -17.98
N TRP A 782 -7.72 -4.52 -19.26
CA TRP A 782 -7.15 -5.39 -20.28
C TRP A 782 -6.63 -4.56 -21.44
N LYS A 783 -5.41 -4.87 -21.89
CA LYS A 783 -4.82 -4.20 -23.04
C LYS A 783 -4.98 -5.07 -24.27
N GLY A 784 -5.67 -4.55 -25.28
CA GLY A 784 -5.53 -5.07 -26.64
C GLY A 784 -4.49 -4.24 -27.38
N TRP A 785 -3.61 -4.84 -28.17
CA TRP A 785 -2.73 -4.07 -29.06
C TRP A 785 -2.40 -4.86 -30.31
N GLY A 786 -2.03 -4.15 -31.37
CA GLY A 786 -1.60 -4.74 -32.63
C GLY A 786 -0.64 -3.85 -33.39
N GLU A 787 0.18 -4.47 -34.23
CA GLU A 787 1.15 -3.79 -35.10
C GLU A 787 1.09 -4.34 -36.53
N ILE A 788 1.09 -3.45 -37.53
CA ILE A 788 1.25 -3.79 -38.95
C ILE A 788 2.25 -2.82 -39.57
N SER A 789 3.21 -3.34 -40.35
CA SER A 789 4.14 -2.50 -41.10
C SER A 789 3.61 -2.27 -42.53
N TYR A 790 3.72 -1.03 -42.98
CA TYR A 790 3.36 -0.59 -44.32
C TYR A 790 4.62 -0.04 -44.98
N GLY A 791 5.11 -0.75 -45.99
CA GLY A 791 6.23 -0.32 -46.81
C GLY A 791 5.81 0.03 -48.23
N GLY A 792 6.58 0.88 -48.90
CA GLY A 792 6.33 1.24 -50.30
C GLY A 792 5.41 2.45 -50.48
N ARG A 793 4.88 2.61 -51.70
CA ARG A 793 4.06 3.78 -52.08
C ARG A 793 2.86 3.95 -51.16
N GLU A 794 2.60 5.19 -50.76
CA GLU A 794 1.41 5.59 -49.98
C GLU A 794 1.22 4.77 -48.69
N CYS A 795 2.32 4.32 -48.09
CA CYS A 795 2.32 3.58 -46.83
C CYS A 795 1.55 4.33 -45.73
N VAL A 796 1.75 5.65 -45.59
CA VAL A 796 1.05 6.51 -44.62
C VAL A 796 -0.47 6.52 -44.84
N LEU A 797 -0.93 6.60 -46.08
CA LEU A 797 -2.36 6.57 -46.38
C LEU A 797 -2.96 5.19 -46.06
N ARG A 798 -2.23 4.11 -46.33
CA ARG A 798 -2.65 2.75 -45.98
C ARG A 798 -2.70 2.54 -44.47
N ALA A 799 -1.75 3.07 -43.71
CA ALA A 799 -1.81 3.04 -42.25
C ALA A 799 -3.02 3.83 -41.71
N LYS A 800 -3.27 5.04 -42.22
CA LYS A 800 -4.45 5.84 -41.83
C LYS A 800 -5.77 5.14 -42.17
N ALA A 801 -5.84 4.48 -43.33
CA ALA A 801 -7.01 3.70 -43.72
C ALA A 801 -7.22 2.48 -42.81
N ALA A 802 -6.15 1.78 -42.44
CA ALA A 802 -6.20 0.66 -41.51
C ALA A 802 -6.64 1.07 -40.10
N GLU A 803 -6.12 2.20 -39.60
CA GLU A 803 -6.56 2.79 -38.34
C GLU A 803 -8.06 3.10 -38.36
N TYR A 804 -8.52 3.78 -39.40
CA TYR A 804 -9.93 4.14 -39.56
C TYR A 804 -10.83 2.90 -39.55
N LEU A 805 -10.47 1.85 -40.32
CA LEU A 805 -11.25 0.61 -40.38
C LEU A 805 -11.40 -0.06 -39.01
N VAL A 806 -10.30 -0.20 -38.25
CA VAL A 806 -10.35 -0.83 -36.92
C VAL A 806 -11.22 0.00 -35.97
N ARG A 807 -11.08 1.33 -35.99
CA ARG A 807 -11.92 2.22 -35.17
C ARG A 807 -13.40 2.12 -35.53
N SER A 808 -13.72 2.02 -36.82
CA SER A 808 -15.10 1.85 -37.30
C SER A 808 -15.69 0.49 -36.89
N TRP A 809 -14.98 -0.61 -37.14
CA TRP A 809 -15.43 -1.95 -36.75
C TRP A 809 -15.63 -2.08 -35.24
N MET A 810 -14.74 -1.47 -34.45
CA MET A 810 -14.88 -1.46 -33.00
C MET A 810 -16.09 -0.64 -32.53
N GLU A 811 -16.36 0.52 -33.13
CA GLU A 811 -17.52 1.37 -32.79
C GLU A 811 -18.87 0.72 -33.16
N GLU A 812 -18.91 -0.03 -34.27
CA GLU A 812 -20.10 -0.80 -34.69
C GLU A 812 -20.46 -1.89 -33.68
N LEU A 813 -19.46 -2.50 -33.06
CA LEU A 813 -19.63 -3.57 -32.09
C LEU A 813 -19.85 -3.02 -30.67
N LEU A 814 -19.20 -1.91 -30.32
CA LEU A 814 -19.19 -1.31 -28.99
C LEU A 814 -19.22 0.23 -29.10
N ILE A 815 -20.37 0.83 -28.79
CA ILE A 815 -20.56 2.29 -28.86
C ILE A 815 -19.69 3.00 -27.80
N GLY A 816 -18.96 4.03 -28.22
CA GLY A 816 -18.08 4.86 -27.38
C GLY A 816 -16.70 4.26 -27.12
N ILE A 817 -16.37 3.12 -27.73
CA ILE A 817 -15.13 2.40 -27.42
C ILE A 817 -13.88 3.09 -27.99
N ASN A 818 -14.03 3.95 -29.00
CA ASN A 818 -12.91 4.62 -29.65
C ASN A 818 -12.09 5.55 -28.72
N GLU A 819 -12.71 6.10 -27.67
CA GLU A 819 -12.01 6.92 -26.65
C GLU A 819 -10.95 6.12 -25.89
N HIS A 820 -11.04 4.79 -25.93
CA HIS A 820 -10.14 3.86 -25.25
C HIS A 820 -9.00 3.36 -26.14
N ILE A 821 -8.98 3.72 -27.42
CA ILE A 821 -8.01 3.25 -28.43
C ILE A 821 -7.09 4.40 -28.85
N VAL A 822 -5.79 4.17 -28.78
CA VAL A 822 -4.72 5.08 -29.21
C VAL A 822 -3.94 4.45 -30.36
N SER A 823 -3.50 5.25 -31.33
CA SER A 823 -2.76 4.84 -32.51
C SER A 823 -1.46 5.62 -32.63
N TYR A 824 -0.43 4.96 -33.17
CA TYR A 824 0.89 5.53 -33.40
C TYR A 824 1.40 5.09 -34.77
N THR A 825 1.93 6.04 -35.55
CA THR A 825 2.66 5.72 -36.78
C THR A 825 4.16 5.82 -36.51
N ILE A 826 4.76 4.66 -36.25
CA ILE A 826 6.19 4.53 -36.00
C ILE A 826 6.95 4.70 -37.33
N GLY A 827 7.95 5.57 -37.36
CA GLY A 827 8.74 5.88 -38.56
C GLY A 827 8.34 7.16 -39.30
N LEU A 828 7.18 7.76 -38.98
CA LEU A 828 6.74 9.04 -39.57
C LEU A 828 6.81 10.20 -38.55
N ASP A 829 6.16 10.03 -37.39
CA ASP A 829 5.97 11.11 -36.39
C ASP A 829 6.62 10.78 -35.03
N SER A 830 7.47 9.76 -34.96
CA SER A 830 7.89 9.17 -33.67
C SER A 830 8.81 10.05 -32.82
N LEU A 831 9.37 11.13 -33.36
CA LEU A 831 10.44 11.90 -32.70
C LEU A 831 10.36 13.43 -32.84
N LYS A 832 9.26 14.03 -33.34
CA LYS A 832 9.12 15.51 -33.55
C LYS A 832 10.40 16.21 -34.06
N ALA A 833 11.14 15.58 -34.98
CA ALA A 833 12.32 16.17 -35.62
C ALA A 833 12.01 16.39 -37.10
N SER A 834 11.87 17.65 -37.49
CA SER A 834 11.58 18.09 -38.85
C SER A 834 12.69 17.71 -39.83
N SER A 835 12.32 17.04 -40.93
CA SER A 835 12.94 17.33 -42.23
C SER A 835 11.99 16.97 -43.38
N ASN A 836 11.55 17.99 -44.12
CA ASN A 836 10.92 17.84 -45.42
C ASN A 836 11.93 17.22 -46.41
N SER A 837 11.94 15.90 -46.56
CA SER A 837 12.60 15.23 -47.69
C SER A 837 11.56 14.45 -48.49
N SER A 838 11.13 15.06 -49.60
CA SER A 838 9.97 14.67 -50.41
C SER A 838 10.19 13.46 -51.35
N ASN A 839 11.02 12.47 -50.99
CA ASN A 839 11.27 11.33 -51.91
C ASN A 839 11.72 10.01 -51.26
N CYS A 840 11.53 9.78 -49.95
CA CYS A 840 11.89 8.49 -49.38
C CYS A 840 10.73 7.49 -49.49
N ILE A 841 11.04 6.26 -49.91
CA ILE A 841 10.15 5.12 -49.73
C ILE A 841 10.15 4.83 -48.23
N GLU A 842 9.10 5.25 -47.55
CA GLU A 842 8.99 5.11 -46.10
C GLU A 842 8.41 3.73 -45.78
N ASP A 843 9.12 2.98 -44.93
CA ASP A 843 8.55 1.87 -44.19
C ASP A 843 8.08 2.43 -42.85
N ILE A 844 6.78 2.43 -42.65
CA ILE A 844 6.17 2.86 -41.39
C ILE A 844 5.55 1.66 -40.69
N ARG A 845 5.30 1.78 -39.40
CA ARG A 845 4.54 0.79 -38.64
C ARG A 845 3.38 1.45 -37.93
N LEU A 846 2.16 1.01 -38.24
CA LEU A 846 0.98 1.35 -37.47
C LEU A 846 0.97 0.47 -36.22
N ARG A 847 0.95 1.10 -35.05
CA ARG A 847 0.68 0.47 -33.77
C ARG A 847 -0.63 1.02 -33.23
N MET A 848 -1.54 0.15 -32.82
CA MET A 848 -2.74 0.57 -32.10
C MET A 848 -2.82 -0.15 -30.76
N ASP A 849 -3.12 0.58 -29.70
CA ASP A 849 -3.24 0.10 -28.33
C ASP A 849 -4.63 0.51 -27.79
N GLY A 850 -5.37 -0.41 -27.21
CA GLY A 850 -6.63 -0.14 -26.52
C GLY A 850 -6.57 -0.61 -25.07
N LEU A 851 -7.02 0.24 -24.14
CA LEU A 851 -7.16 -0.10 -22.71
C LEU A 851 -8.65 -0.25 -22.38
N PHE A 852 -9.06 -1.46 -22.04
CA PHE A 852 -10.46 -1.83 -21.86
C PHE A 852 -10.72 -2.33 -20.44
N GLU A 853 -11.91 -2.11 -19.89
CA GLU A 853 -12.27 -2.64 -18.57
C GLU A 853 -12.52 -4.16 -18.60
N GLN A 854 -13.09 -4.64 -19.71
CA GLN A 854 -13.47 -6.05 -19.89
C GLN A 854 -12.48 -6.79 -20.81
N LYS A 855 -12.26 -8.07 -20.50
CA LYS A 855 -11.34 -8.94 -21.22
C LYS A 855 -11.76 -9.15 -22.67
N GLU A 856 -13.06 -9.27 -22.84
CA GLU A 856 -13.75 -9.56 -24.09
C GLU A 856 -13.56 -8.42 -25.10
N HIS A 857 -13.57 -7.17 -24.63
CA HIS A 857 -13.34 -5.99 -25.49
C HIS A 857 -11.89 -5.95 -26.00
N ALA A 858 -10.91 -6.30 -25.16
CA ALA A 858 -9.52 -6.40 -25.57
C ALA A 858 -9.31 -7.53 -26.59
N LEU A 859 -9.94 -8.68 -26.37
CA LEU A 859 -9.92 -9.82 -27.31
C LEU A 859 -10.55 -9.45 -28.65
N LEU A 860 -11.68 -8.75 -28.61
CA LEU A 860 -12.38 -8.29 -29.81
C LEU A 860 -11.52 -7.29 -30.59
N PHE A 861 -10.92 -6.32 -29.91
CA PHE A 861 -9.98 -5.38 -30.53
C PHE A 861 -8.82 -6.08 -31.24
N VAL A 862 -8.18 -7.04 -30.59
CA VAL A 862 -7.08 -7.82 -31.20
C VAL A 862 -7.57 -8.61 -32.41
N LYS A 863 -8.78 -9.19 -32.33
CA LYS A 863 -9.40 -9.93 -33.44
C LYS A 863 -9.68 -9.02 -34.64
N GLU A 864 -10.30 -7.86 -34.43
CA GLU A 864 -10.60 -6.90 -35.51
C GLU A 864 -9.32 -6.32 -36.12
N PHE A 865 -8.32 -6.03 -35.29
CA PHE A 865 -7.00 -5.61 -35.79
C PHE A 865 -6.32 -6.72 -36.60
N THR A 866 -6.43 -7.98 -36.17
CA THR A 866 -5.89 -9.13 -36.92
C THR A 866 -6.60 -9.32 -38.28
N ALA A 867 -7.89 -9.01 -38.36
CA ALA A 867 -8.65 -9.10 -39.61
C ALA A 867 -8.12 -8.17 -40.71
N LEU A 868 -7.36 -7.11 -40.37
CA LEU A 868 -6.71 -6.23 -41.34
C LEU A 868 -5.73 -6.97 -42.26
N TYR A 869 -5.12 -8.08 -41.82
CA TYR A 869 -4.19 -8.84 -42.66
C TYR A 869 -4.86 -9.42 -43.91
N THR A 870 -6.15 -9.74 -43.82
CA THR A 870 -6.92 -10.33 -44.92
C THR A 870 -7.96 -9.37 -45.51
N ASN A 871 -8.44 -8.41 -44.74
CA ASN A 871 -9.55 -7.52 -45.11
C ASN A 871 -9.18 -6.03 -45.11
N GLY A 872 -7.95 -5.68 -44.72
CA GLY A 872 -7.45 -4.31 -44.66
C GLY A 872 -6.55 -3.94 -45.84
N PRO A 873 -6.02 -2.71 -45.86
CA PRO A 873 -5.00 -2.29 -46.82
C PRO A 873 -3.79 -3.21 -46.76
N ALA A 874 -3.22 -3.56 -47.92
CA ALA A 874 -2.08 -4.47 -48.01
C ALA A 874 -0.90 -3.97 -47.16
N GLY A 875 -0.45 -4.78 -46.21
CA GLY A 875 0.69 -4.54 -45.32
C GLY A 875 1.41 -5.85 -44.99
N GLY A 876 2.51 -5.80 -44.24
CA GLY A 876 3.26 -6.96 -43.78
C GLY A 876 3.72 -6.77 -42.34
N GLY A 877 3.65 -7.80 -41.49
CA GLY A 877 3.96 -7.66 -40.07
C GLY A 877 3.67 -8.93 -39.26
N GLY A 878 4.11 -8.95 -38.00
CA GLY A 878 3.92 -10.05 -37.06
C GLY A 878 2.75 -9.79 -36.09
N ILE A 879 2.16 -10.88 -35.58
CA ILE A 879 1.06 -10.89 -34.61
C ILE A 879 1.64 -10.88 -33.18
N SER A 880 1.01 -10.16 -32.25
CA SER A 880 1.32 -10.28 -30.82
C SER A 880 0.11 -10.72 -30.00
N GLN A 881 0.40 -11.49 -28.96
CA GLN A 881 -0.53 -11.99 -27.95
C GLN A 881 -1.08 -10.90 -27.04
N MET A 882 -2.27 -11.20 -26.50
CA MET A 882 -2.93 -10.49 -25.40
C MET A 882 -2.18 -10.74 -24.09
N VAL A 883 -1.99 -9.68 -23.29
CA VAL A 883 -1.42 -9.75 -21.94
C VAL A 883 -2.34 -8.94 -21.02
N PRO A 884 -2.65 -9.40 -19.79
CA PRO A 884 -3.36 -8.57 -18.81
C PRO A 884 -2.70 -7.19 -18.68
N GLN A 885 -3.47 -6.10 -18.64
CA GLN A 885 -2.86 -4.79 -18.42
C GLN A 885 -2.63 -4.58 -16.94
N GLN A 886 -1.40 -4.78 -16.51
CA GLN A 886 -1.00 -4.50 -15.14
C GLN A 886 0.11 -3.46 -15.13
N SER A 887 -0.31 -2.19 -15.21
CA SER A 887 0.34 -1.04 -14.60
C SER A 887 -0.20 0.26 -15.22
N LYS A 888 -0.84 1.09 -14.40
CA LYS A 888 -0.66 2.54 -14.51
C LYS A 888 0.51 2.89 -13.58
N ARG A 889 1.54 3.56 -14.11
CA ARG A 889 2.55 4.24 -13.28
C ARG A 889 1.82 5.23 -12.38
N ASN A 890 1.58 4.87 -11.13
CA ASN A 890 1.39 5.84 -10.07
C ASN A 890 2.76 6.04 -9.44
N LYS A 891 3.52 7.03 -9.94
CA LYS A 891 4.65 7.56 -9.16
C LYS A 891 4.03 8.22 -7.93
N ILE A 892 3.99 7.49 -6.82
CA ILE A 892 3.71 8.10 -5.52
C ILE A 892 5.05 8.56 -4.94
N ALA A 893 5.66 9.56 -5.57
CA ALA A 893 6.45 10.50 -4.79
C ALA A 893 5.41 11.33 -4.03
N LYS A 894 5.39 11.27 -2.71
CA LYS A 894 4.41 12.02 -1.91
C LYS A 894 4.88 13.48 -1.88
N ASP A 895 4.80 14.16 -3.01
CA ASP A 895 4.93 15.61 -3.13
C ASP A 895 4.09 16.06 -4.34
N PRO A 896 2.88 16.62 -4.12
CA PRO A 896 2.07 17.17 -5.19
C PRO A 896 2.47 18.64 -5.41
N SER A 897 3.68 18.88 -5.89
CA SER A 897 4.05 20.21 -6.39
C SER A 897 5.04 20.08 -7.53
N LEU A 898 4.49 20.11 -8.74
CA LEU A 898 5.08 20.40 -10.06
C LEU A 898 4.46 19.43 -11.07
N CYS A 899 3.34 19.83 -11.68
CA CYS A 899 2.92 19.46 -13.04
C CYS A 899 1.50 19.99 -13.30
N HIS A 900 1.39 21.25 -13.72
CA HIS A 900 0.29 21.68 -14.59
C HIS A 900 0.91 22.27 -15.85
N GLY A 901 0.75 21.56 -16.96
CA GLY A 901 1.14 22.03 -18.28
C GLY A 901 1.32 20.93 -19.31
N ARG A 902 0.23 20.64 -20.03
CA ARG A 902 0.14 19.97 -21.35
C ARG A 902 0.15 18.44 -21.39
N GLU A 903 -0.98 17.90 -21.85
CA GLU A 903 -1.03 16.73 -22.72
C GLU A 903 0.02 16.87 -23.83
N GLU A 904 0.92 15.90 -23.99
CA GLU A 904 1.49 15.50 -25.28
C GLU A 904 2.40 14.26 -25.14
N SER A 905 2.13 13.27 -25.99
CA SER A 905 3.03 12.24 -26.56
C SER A 905 4.08 11.58 -25.66
N ARG A 906 3.76 10.38 -25.15
CA ARG A 906 4.77 9.36 -24.81
C ARG A 906 5.22 8.64 -26.08
N ALA A 907 6.51 8.66 -26.39
CA ALA A 907 7.13 7.66 -27.25
C ALA A 907 7.19 6.32 -26.48
N PRO A 908 6.70 5.20 -27.04
CA PRO A 908 6.81 3.89 -26.39
C PRO A 908 8.24 3.35 -26.50
N PRO A 909 8.74 2.59 -25.50
CA PRO A 909 9.95 1.80 -25.64
C PRO A 909 9.73 0.73 -26.72
N GLN A 910 10.66 0.69 -27.67
CA GLN A 910 10.69 -0.29 -28.75
C GLN A 910 11.05 -1.66 -28.17
N THR A 911 10.12 -2.63 -28.22
CA THR A 911 10.43 -4.05 -28.00
C THR A 911 10.13 -4.86 -29.25
N LEU A 912 11.19 -5.28 -29.93
CA LEU A 912 11.22 -6.46 -30.81
C LEU A 912 11.41 -7.69 -29.92
N ASN A 913 10.42 -8.58 -29.85
CA ASN A 913 10.61 -9.96 -29.44
C ASN A 913 10.11 -10.87 -30.55
N ASN A 914 11.06 -11.36 -31.35
CA ASN A 914 10.91 -12.51 -32.23
C ASN A 914 11.60 -13.69 -31.55
N THR A 915 10.84 -14.73 -31.20
CA THR A 915 11.38 -16.09 -31.03
C THR A 915 10.56 -17.01 -31.91
N PHE A 916 11.16 -17.38 -33.05
CA PHE A 916 10.71 -18.45 -33.92
C PHE A 916 10.97 -19.79 -33.22
N TYR A 917 9.91 -20.56 -32.96
CA TYR A 917 10.04 -22.01 -32.82
C TYR A 917 9.91 -22.64 -34.21
N TYR A 918 11.01 -23.22 -34.69
CA TYR A 918 10.98 -24.21 -35.77
C TYR A 918 10.58 -25.54 -35.15
N ASP A 919 9.38 -26.03 -35.46
CA ASP A 919 9.07 -27.45 -35.37
C ASP A 919 8.76 -28.01 -36.76
N SER A 920 9.50 -29.08 -37.05
CA SER A 920 9.54 -29.96 -38.22
C SER A 920 8.36 -29.95 -39.21
N MET A 921 8.64 -29.62 -40.47
CA MET A 921 7.91 -30.15 -41.63
C MET A 921 8.77 -31.21 -42.33
N GLN A 922 8.31 -32.47 -42.30
CA GLN A 922 8.75 -33.50 -43.25
C GLN A 922 8.14 -33.24 -44.65
N PRO A 923 8.81 -33.63 -45.74
CA PRO A 923 8.40 -33.29 -47.10
C PRO A 923 7.22 -34.14 -47.61
N PRO A 924 6.30 -33.59 -48.42
CA PRO A 924 5.23 -34.35 -49.02
C PRO A 924 5.71 -35.14 -50.25
N LYS A 925 5.34 -36.43 -50.29
CA LYS A 925 5.47 -37.30 -51.47
C LYS A 925 4.26 -37.12 -52.40
N SER A 926 4.57 -36.75 -53.64
CA SER A 926 3.98 -37.16 -54.94
C SER A 926 2.59 -37.82 -55.00
N LEU A 927 1.73 -37.32 -55.91
CA LEU A 927 1.13 -38.04 -57.07
C LEU A 927 0.09 -37.12 -57.76
N LYS A 928 0.35 -36.68 -59.00
CA LYS A 928 -0.28 -37.12 -60.28
C LYS A 928 -1.78 -36.75 -60.41
N GLU A 929 -2.14 -35.71 -61.17
CA GLU A 929 -2.53 -35.71 -62.62
C GLU A 929 -4.09 -35.57 -62.78
N PRO A 930 -4.71 -35.25 -63.95
CA PRO A 930 -4.87 -33.87 -64.47
C PRO A 930 -6.27 -33.52 -65.12
N ILE A 931 -6.58 -32.21 -65.31
CA ILE A 931 -7.43 -31.61 -66.41
C ILE A 931 -8.97 -31.93 -66.38
N PRO A 932 -9.95 -31.24 -67.05
CA PRO A 932 -9.98 -30.03 -67.92
C PRO A 932 -11.01 -28.90 -67.56
N PRO A 933 -11.09 -27.82 -68.39
CA PRO A 933 -11.82 -26.57 -68.15
C PRO A 933 -13.12 -26.42 -68.96
N SER A 934 -13.98 -25.46 -68.58
CA SER A 934 -15.01 -24.85 -69.44
C SER A 934 -15.50 -23.54 -68.80
N ARG A 935 -15.38 -22.40 -69.50
CA ARG A 935 -16.45 -21.69 -70.24
C ARG A 935 -17.64 -21.33 -69.33
N GLN A 936 -18.22 -20.14 -69.35
CA GLN A 936 -18.25 -19.05 -70.31
C GLN A 936 -19.04 -17.90 -69.67
N SER A 937 -18.59 -16.66 -69.89
CA SER A 937 -19.39 -15.54 -70.39
C SER A 937 -20.70 -15.17 -69.68
N HIS A 938 -20.88 -13.91 -69.30
CA HIS A 938 -21.29 -12.83 -70.21
C HIS A 938 -21.78 -11.61 -69.40
N ASN A 939 -21.27 -10.43 -69.75
CA ASN A 939 -22.06 -9.30 -70.27
C ASN A 939 -22.47 -8.28 -69.18
N LEU A 940 -22.51 -6.97 -69.40
CA LEU A 940 -22.46 -6.19 -70.63
C LEU A 940 -22.12 -4.72 -70.26
N LYS A 941 -21.21 -4.09 -71.04
CA LYS A 941 -21.30 -2.75 -71.70
C LYS A 941 -21.82 -1.55 -70.88
N ARG A 942 -21.29 -0.32 -70.98
CA ARG A 942 -20.83 0.52 -72.13
C ARG A 942 -20.53 1.91 -71.49
N LYS A 943 -19.53 2.72 -71.85
CA LYS A 943 -19.34 3.44 -73.13
C LYS A 943 -17.92 4.07 -73.22
N ILE A 944 -17.21 3.63 -74.25
CA ILE A 944 -16.22 4.23 -75.17
C ILE A 944 -16.61 5.70 -75.56
N LYS A 945 -15.75 6.71 -75.85
CA LYS A 945 -14.63 6.91 -76.83
C LYS A 945 -13.99 8.31 -76.49
N VAL A 946 -12.67 8.56 -76.37
CA VAL A 946 -11.61 8.75 -77.41
C VAL A 946 -11.24 10.23 -77.69
N LEU A 947 -9.94 10.58 -77.60
CA LEU A 947 -9.03 11.13 -78.65
C LEU A 947 -7.84 11.92 -78.06
N LEU A 948 -6.64 11.42 -78.39
CA LEU A 948 -5.39 12.10 -78.79
C LEU A 948 -4.81 13.31 -78.02
N SER A 949 -3.55 13.09 -77.61
CA SER A 949 -2.33 13.95 -77.57
C SER A 949 -2.26 15.15 -78.54
N PRO A 950 -1.16 15.94 -78.65
CA PRO A 950 0.09 16.08 -77.84
C PRO A 950 0.36 17.59 -77.52
N THR A 951 1.41 18.03 -76.83
CA THR A 951 2.73 18.41 -77.41
C THR A 951 3.51 19.27 -76.41
N LYS A 952 4.85 19.05 -76.41
CA LYS A 952 5.98 20.02 -76.50
C LYS A 952 5.90 21.31 -75.64
N ASN A 953 6.98 21.81 -75.02
CA ASN A 953 8.33 21.98 -75.55
C ASN A 953 9.25 22.57 -74.45
N THR A 954 10.54 22.20 -74.46
CA THR A 954 11.77 23.04 -74.30
C THR A 954 11.79 24.20 -73.28
N ALA A 955 12.75 24.25 -72.33
CA ALA A 955 14.08 24.89 -72.46
C ALA A 955 13.98 26.42 -72.72
N LEU A 956 14.62 27.38 -72.03
CA LEU A 956 16.00 27.52 -71.57
C LEU A 956 16.10 28.77 -70.65
N ARG A 957 17.02 28.68 -69.67
CA ARG A 957 18.00 29.66 -69.18
C ARG A 957 17.69 31.17 -69.17
N SER A 958 17.86 31.74 -67.98
CA SER A 958 18.89 32.76 -67.70
C SER A 958 19.42 32.54 -66.29
#